data_AF-A0A0K1ERJ9-F1
#
_entry.id   AF-A0A0K1ERJ9-F1
#
_cell.length_a   1.000
_cell.length_b   1.000
_cell.length_c   1.000
_cell.angle_alpha   90.00
_cell.angle_beta   90.00
_cell.angle_gamma   90.00
#
_symmetry.space_group_name_H-M   'P 1'
#
loop_
_entity.id
_entity.type
_entity.pdbx_description
1 polymer ?
#
loop_
_entity_poly.entity_id
_entity_poly.type
_entity_poly.pdbx_seq_one_letter_code
_entity_poly.pdbx_strand_id
1 'polypeptide(L)'
;MTNPYRFLATSDHPIARAARSVRRAVQDFAVPAPKPVVLPLRLAFEAAREAYYFGARVFVSEPLLKSYAKEYGSNVHSGTWIHWIRGNGDLILGDNVTLDGRVVIVFASRFSERPVLHIGDGTTISHECRFTVGKSVRVGKDCRIAARVFMFDSNGHPADPETRLAGAPPPEEEVRPIVIEDNVWIGTGAMIFPGVTVGEGSVVSAGAAVISDVPPYTVVAGNPARVVRSLRDQPPSPNLSGQGARVVSISSATSPAPARSNAPSAVPLAAAAFEARPSESAPNTQVTGGGLDVVISMILDLGKLSRIGPDDDIQDAGFTSINMMSLRNDLEDRFVIEFPNDQWVAVRTPRAIWVLIQQLGSAHGAALDAAALAAPVPADATPAPQAARTSTESAPLGRAPEVTPDLPIEPASLAPLVRVEVELKLQASEMAQEEIPKDIAFLDKRVGEIAFLDDGKSLSFLAPADRAEALGKQAIEIAYQKQRSLRGLARKIVYQSPRVATAEFRGTGMTEGIHGMGRGQIALEGNALRLYRYFDRTLAALGDPFAPTPMLTPTLIPTTTLSKCDYFRSFPHIVTFTSHLPEDRHRIDDFRKRHHDRDDLDDRALSDLVTPEACLSPAVCYHVYAANRDRVIAAEGLRYAVVGRCFRYESSKMTDLRRLWEFTMREIVFLGSRDGVLGLREQGNVLVSNYLADHDIAGEIRTASDPFFIAPDADAKTFFQLSSDTKWEISLLLPGNERLAAGSLNYHSDFFGRAFACDVEGAGPMHSVCVAFGLERWVYAFLTQHGDDPSRWPEIIRRAPELEGSGAARGASVSIPSHPAWRAGRSKPEPIPASIDLAQDIEIERTDAVTLSEQSATVLREAWVPPVLNYSDEYLEWQLRFPGAPVIGVTARSGDDVGGFAAITPRRLKFRGEASLAYLLSFVAVRPAFRGRGVASKLYDELLDALKGSGLPAVVYVDEHSPAAQRSLLGSAERVGMRVKHLGQYANHGFAPSHESERIPLIVRDATDHGEVLSLIDACKDERVLWAAPDDALLDYYERDPRGRKLLVVEEEGVAVGAASVTLCEIMNTLGEVDRVTSVDSIWIPDPTMPRVATLFRGAAMAFLGQACSPVVSAPNVSAIPADVLRAARVRPTGAVYQAFALHSGDHPFLEAELTNLEVV
;
A
#
# COMPACT_ATOMS: atom_id res chain seq x y z
N MET A 1 -27.85 -8.47 -44.52
CA MET A 1 -28.71 -9.25 -43.62
C MET A 1 -28.34 -8.89 -42.18
N THR A 2 -29.30 -8.80 -41.25
CA THR A 2 -29.04 -8.39 -39.86
C THR A 2 -28.51 -9.55 -39.01
N ASN A 3 -27.62 -9.25 -38.07
CA ASN A 3 -27.00 -10.26 -37.19
C ASN A 3 -28.08 -10.92 -36.29
N PRO A 4 -28.29 -12.25 -36.39
CA PRO A 4 -29.35 -12.95 -35.64
C PRO A 4 -29.09 -12.99 -34.13
N TYR A 5 -27.83 -12.90 -33.70
CA TYR A 5 -27.47 -12.83 -32.28
C TYR A 5 -27.96 -11.51 -31.66
N ARG A 6 -27.79 -10.38 -32.39
CA ARG A 6 -28.34 -9.08 -31.97
C ARG A 6 -29.87 -9.10 -31.93
N PHE A 7 -30.52 -9.78 -32.88
CA PHE A 7 -31.98 -9.96 -32.85
C PHE A 7 -32.44 -10.77 -31.62
N LEU A 8 -31.82 -11.91 -31.32
CA LEU A 8 -32.16 -12.73 -30.15
C LEU A 8 -31.84 -12.03 -28.81
N ALA A 9 -30.81 -11.18 -28.77
CA ALA A 9 -30.45 -10.39 -27.59
C ALA A 9 -31.38 -9.17 -27.38
N THR A 10 -31.60 -8.35 -28.41
CA THR A 10 -32.19 -7.01 -28.27
C THR A 10 -33.56 -6.82 -28.94
N SER A 11 -34.17 -7.85 -29.53
CA SER A 11 -35.54 -7.74 -30.08
C SER A 11 -36.61 -8.14 -29.07
N ASP A 12 -37.74 -7.43 -29.10
CA ASP A 12 -38.98 -7.80 -28.41
C ASP A 12 -39.88 -8.73 -29.22
N HIS A 13 -39.41 -9.22 -30.38
CA HIS A 13 -40.13 -10.24 -31.13
C HIS A 13 -40.42 -11.47 -30.24
N PRO A 14 -41.63 -12.07 -30.26
CA PRO A 14 -42.02 -13.12 -29.32
C PRO A 14 -41.05 -14.30 -29.23
N ILE A 15 -40.48 -14.71 -30.37
CA ILE A 15 -39.47 -15.79 -30.46
C ILE A 15 -38.22 -15.46 -29.64
N ALA A 16 -37.75 -14.21 -29.70
CA ALA A 16 -36.56 -13.77 -28.96
C ALA A 16 -36.84 -13.71 -27.44
N ARG A 17 -38.03 -13.27 -27.03
CA ARG A 17 -38.46 -13.31 -25.62
C ARG A 17 -38.59 -14.74 -25.09
N ALA A 18 -39.17 -15.66 -25.86
CA ALA A 18 -39.27 -17.08 -25.49
C ALA A 18 -37.89 -17.72 -25.29
N ALA A 19 -36.96 -17.51 -26.23
CA ALA A 19 -35.58 -18.02 -26.12
C ALA A 19 -34.85 -17.48 -24.88
N ARG A 20 -35.00 -16.19 -24.55
CA ARG A 20 -34.44 -15.56 -23.33
C ARG A 20 -35.13 -16.02 -22.02
N SER A 21 -36.28 -16.70 -22.11
CA SER A 21 -36.98 -17.29 -20.95
C SER A 21 -36.52 -18.72 -20.70
N VAL A 22 -36.52 -19.57 -21.74
CA VAL A 22 -36.04 -20.96 -21.65
C VAL A 22 -34.60 -21.03 -21.18
N ARG A 23 -33.73 -20.12 -21.68
CA ARG A 23 -32.34 -20.05 -21.25
C ARG A 23 -32.19 -19.81 -19.73
N ARG A 24 -33.00 -18.94 -19.13
CA ARG A 24 -32.97 -18.71 -17.67
C ARG A 24 -33.43 -19.93 -16.89
N ALA A 25 -34.56 -20.53 -17.27
CA ALA A 25 -35.08 -21.74 -16.61
C ALA A 25 -34.09 -22.92 -16.61
N VAL A 26 -33.15 -22.98 -17.56
CA VAL A 26 -32.04 -23.97 -17.58
C VAL A 26 -30.85 -23.52 -16.72
N GLN A 27 -30.53 -22.22 -16.68
CA GLN A 27 -29.42 -21.69 -15.86
C GLN A 27 -29.75 -21.63 -14.35
N ASP A 28 -31.03 -21.57 -13.98
CA ASP A 28 -31.49 -21.36 -12.61
C ASP A 28 -31.89 -22.67 -11.86
N PHE A 29 -31.64 -23.86 -12.45
CA PHE A 29 -32.05 -25.17 -11.90
C PHE A 29 -31.02 -25.77 -10.92
N ALA A 30 -31.45 -26.15 -9.72
CA ALA A 30 -30.62 -26.80 -8.70
C ALA A 30 -31.40 -27.84 -7.87
N VAL A 31 -30.70 -28.85 -7.35
CA VAL A 31 -31.29 -29.97 -6.58
C VAL A 31 -30.92 -29.88 -5.09
N PRO A 32 -31.84 -30.10 -4.13
CA PRO A 32 -31.54 -30.03 -2.69
C PRO A 32 -30.65 -31.17 -2.18
N ALA A 33 -29.73 -30.86 -1.26
CA ALA A 33 -28.87 -31.84 -0.56
C ALA A 33 -29.31 -32.04 0.90
N PRO A 34 -29.96 -33.17 1.27
CA PRO A 34 -30.46 -33.39 2.63
C PRO A 34 -29.36 -33.79 3.61
N LYS A 35 -29.13 -32.95 4.63
CA LYS A 35 -28.08 -33.13 5.67
C LYS A 35 -28.04 -34.47 6.42
N PRO A 36 -29.16 -35.17 6.71
CA PRO A 36 -29.11 -36.48 7.36
C PRO A 36 -28.38 -37.55 6.54
N VAL A 37 -28.32 -37.36 5.22
CA VAL A 37 -27.46 -38.13 4.33
C VAL A 37 -26.06 -37.52 4.42
N VAL A 38 -25.87 -36.27 3.97
CA VAL A 38 -24.53 -35.66 3.82
C VAL A 38 -23.66 -35.48 5.11
N LEU A 39 -24.06 -35.90 6.32
CA LEU A 39 -23.23 -35.85 7.53
C LEU A 39 -22.65 -37.19 8.08
N PRO A 40 -23.38 -38.33 8.14
CA PRO A 40 -22.80 -39.67 8.35
C PRO A 40 -22.22 -40.28 7.07
N LEU A 41 -22.54 -39.64 5.93
CA LEU A 41 -21.49 -39.19 5.03
C LEU A 41 -20.45 -38.38 5.88
N ARG A 42 -20.29 -37.05 5.79
CA ARG A 42 -19.16 -36.22 6.36
C ARG A 42 -18.51 -36.53 7.77
N LEU A 43 -17.92 -37.72 8.01
CA LEU A 43 -16.98 -38.10 9.09
C LEU A 43 -15.95 -39.25 8.83
N ALA A 44 -16.18 -40.23 7.95
CA ALA A 44 -15.28 -41.39 7.75
C ALA A 44 -14.27 -41.27 6.58
N PHE A 45 -14.53 -40.38 5.61
CA PHE A 45 -13.54 -39.54 4.88
C PHE A 45 -13.05 -38.40 5.79
N GLU A 46 -13.29 -38.51 7.10
CA GLU A 46 -12.54 -37.86 8.18
C GLU A 46 -11.70 -38.88 9.04
N ALA A 47 -11.38 -40.10 8.53
CA ALA A 47 -10.47 -41.13 9.11
C ALA A 47 -9.34 -41.79 8.22
N ALA A 48 -9.58 -42.70 7.26
CA ALA A 48 -8.53 -43.59 6.69
C ALA A 48 -7.50 -43.04 5.65
N ARG A 49 -7.63 -41.81 5.15
CA ARG A 49 -6.70 -41.09 4.24
C ARG A 49 -5.48 -40.81 5.17
N GLU A 50 -5.67 -40.63 6.50
CA GLU A 50 -4.62 -40.37 7.52
C GLU A 50 -3.71 -41.60 7.57
N ALA A 51 -4.27 -42.79 7.31
CA ALA A 51 -3.53 -44.04 7.16
C ALA A 51 -2.76 -44.12 5.83
N TYR A 52 -3.23 -43.50 4.73
CA TYR A 52 -2.42 -43.30 3.52
C TYR A 52 -1.29 -42.30 3.77
N TYR A 53 -1.51 -41.13 4.39
CA TYR A 53 -0.41 -40.21 4.72
C TYR A 53 0.59 -40.83 5.70
N PHE A 54 0.10 -41.51 6.74
CA PHE A 54 0.94 -42.29 7.64
C PHE A 54 1.75 -43.34 6.87
N GLY A 55 1.13 -44.08 5.95
CA GLY A 55 1.80 -45.10 5.14
C GLY A 55 2.81 -44.55 4.13
N ALA A 56 2.42 -43.52 3.36
CA ALA A 56 3.28 -42.84 2.39
C ALA A 56 4.46 -42.13 3.06
N ARG A 57 4.32 -41.69 4.31
CA ARG A 57 5.45 -41.28 5.15
C ARG A 57 6.29 -42.50 5.55
N VAL A 58 5.73 -43.41 6.34
CA VAL A 58 6.49 -44.43 7.11
C VAL A 58 7.08 -45.54 6.22
N PHE A 59 6.41 -45.91 5.13
CA PHE A 59 6.81 -47.03 4.25
C PHE A 59 7.39 -46.61 2.90
N VAL A 60 7.28 -45.33 2.50
CA VAL A 60 7.82 -44.83 1.22
C VAL A 60 8.79 -43.67 1.43
N SER A 61 8.33 -42.53 1.95
CA SER A 61 9.13 -41.30 2.00
C SER A 61 10.29 -41.40 3.00
N GLU A 62 10.05 -41.92 4.20
CA GLU A 62 11.09 -42.16 5.19
C GLU A 62 12.11 -43.23 4.74
N PRO A 63 11.73 -44.44 4.28
CA PRO A 63 12.71 -45.43 3.80
C PRO A 63 13.53 -44.93 2.60
N LEU A 64 12.93 -44.18 1.67
CA LEU A 64 13.67 -43.60 0.55
C LEU A 64 14.68 -42.54 1.03
N LEU A 65 14.28 -41.60 1.90
CA LEU A 65 15.22 -40.65 2.53
C LEU A 65 16.36 -41.39 3.25
N LYS A 66 16.03 -42.43 4.03
CA LYS A 66 16.99 -43.26 4.77
C LYS A 66 17.91 -44.06 3.83
N SER A 67 17.46 -44.41 2.63
CA SER A 67 18.29 -45.09 1.61
C SER A 67 19.25 -44.16 0.84
N TYR A 68 18.95 -42.86 0.77
CA TYR A 68 19.89 -41.85 0.28
C TYR A 68 20.88 -41.38 1.36
N ALA A 69 20.57 -41.61 2.63
CA ALA A 69 21.46 -41.32 3.75
C ALA A 69 22.52 -42.43 3.89
N LYS A 70 23.79 -42.03 3.98
CA LYS A 70 24.91 -42.92 4.33
C LYS A 70 24.83 -43.35 5.79
N GLU A 71 24.47 -42.40 6.65
CA GLU A 71 24.33 -42.56 8.09
C GLU A 71 23.05 -41.79 8.50
N TYR A 72 22.16 -42.43 9.27
CA TYR A 72 20.95 -41.78 9.79
C TYR A 72 20.65 -42.22 11.22
N GLY A 73 20.16 -41.28 12.04
CA GLY A 73 19.81 -41.50 13.43
C GLY A 73 18.45 -42.17 13.66
N SER A 74 18.17 -42.38 14.94
CA SER A 74 16.88 -42.81 15.47
C SER A 74 15.80 -41.78 15.14
N ASN A 75 14.58 -42.23 14.84
CA ASN A 75 13.42 -41.34 14.69
C ASN A 75 13.57 -40.22 13.62
N VAL A 76 14.39 -40.45 12.59
CA VAL A 76 14.43 -39.58 11.39
C VAL A 76 13.10 -39.67 10.65
N HIS A 77 12.47 -38.52 10.41
CA HIS A 77 11.16 -38.40 9.76
C HIS A 77 11.23 -37.66 8.42
N SER A 78 10.25 -37.97 7.58
CA SER A 78 9.89 -37.22 6.37
C SER A 78 8.43 -36.77 6.48
N GLY A 79 7.98 -35.91 5.57
CA GLY A 79 6.56 -35.80 5.25
C GLY A 79 6.09 -37.00 4.40
N THR A 80 5.05 -36.79 3.60
CA THR A 80 4.61 -37.72 2.53
C THR A 80 5.32 -37.46 1.20
N TRP A 81 6.45 -36.75 1.23
CA TRP A 81 7.12 -36.23 0.05
C TRP A 81 8.46 -36.91 -0.16
N ILE A 82 8.57 -37.66 -1.25
CA ILE A 82 9.87 -38.12 -1.77
C ILE A 82 10.69 -36.87 -2.13
N HIS A 83 11.78 -36.65 -1.38
CA HIS A 83 12.70 -35.54 -1.59
C HIS A 83 13.50 -35.73 -2.90
N TRP A 84 13.79 -34.64 -3.61
CA TRP A 84 14.59 -34.72 -4.83
C TRP A 84 16.08 -34.71 -4.48
N ILE A 85 16.67 -35.90 -4.37
CA ILE A 85 18.10 -36.09 -4.06
C ILE A 85 18.82 -36.51 -5.35
N ARG A 86 19.88 -35.80 -5.73
CA ARG A 86 20.64 -36.02 -6.97
C ARG A 86 22.14 -35.82 -6.75
N GLY A 87 22.95 -36.66 -7.42
CA GLY A 87 24.41 -36.57 -7.46
C GLY A 87 25.08 -37.56 -6.52
N ASN A 88 26.40 -37.67 -6.63
CA ASN A 88 27.21 -38.55 -5.75
C ASN A 88 27.72 -37.73 -4.56
N GLY A 89 27.36 -38.11 -3.34
CA GLY A 89 27.73 -37.41 -2.11
C GLY A 89 27.17 -38.10 -0.87
N ASP A 90 27.64 -37.69 0.31
CA ASP A 90 27.24 -38.28 1.60
C ASP A 90 26.15 -37.42 2.26
N LEU A 91 24.95 -37.99 2.42
CA LEU A 91 23.92 -37.44 3.31
C LEU A 91 24.04 -38.10 4.70
N ILE A 92 24.12 -37.29 5.75
CA ILE A 92 24.21 -37.71 7.16
C ILE A 92 23.09 -37.03 7.95
N LEU A 93 22.30 -37.81 8.68
CA LEU A 93 21.13 -37.34 9.44
C LEU A 93 21.24 -37.75 10.92
N GLY A 94 21.05 -36.80 11.84
CA GLY A 94 21.04 -37.04 13.28
C GLY A 94 19.75 -37.69 13.81
N ASP A 95 19.69 -37.90 15.12
CA ASP A 95 18.48 -38.40 15.81
C ASP A 95 17.33 -37.38 15.72
N ASN A 96 16.08 -37.80 15.53
CA ASN A 96 14.88 -36.94 15.50
C ASN A 96 14.84 -35.86 14.39
N VAL A 97 15.71 -35.94 13.38
CA VAL A 97 15.70 -35.02 12.23
C VAL A 97 14.41 -35.19 11.42
N THR A 98 13.75 -34.09 11.08
CA THR A 98 12.47 -34.11 10.31
C THR A 98 12.60 -33.29 9.03
N LEU A 99 12.44 -33.93 7.86
CA LEU A 99 12.34 -33.26 6.57
C LEU A 99 10.86 -33.21 6.14
N ASP A 100 10.16 -32.17 6.58
CA ASP A 100 8.80 -31.87 6.14
C ASP A 100 8.80 -31.28 4.71
N GLY A 101 7.82 -31.72 3.92
CA GLY A 101 7.63 -31.22 2.56
C GLY A 101 8.69 -31.64 1.52
N ARG A 102 8.62 -31.02 0.34
CA ARG A 102 9.54 -31.31 -0.78
C ARG A 102 10.89 -30.60 -0.58
N VAL A 103 11.85 -31.28 0.04
CA VAL A 103 13.26 -30.85 0.07
C VAL A 103 13.98 -31.24 -1.22
N VAL A 104 14.91 -30.40 -1.68
CA VAL A 104 15.76 -30.62 -2.86
C VAL A 104 17.22 -30.64 -2.43
N ILE A 105 17.95 -31.72 -2.70
CA ILE A 105 19.38 -31.90 -2.37
C ILE A 105 20.14 -32.22 -3.65
N VAL A 106 21.13 -31.40 -3.98
CA VAL A 106 21.97 -31.56 -5.19
C VAL A 106 23.43 -31.63 -4.78
N PHE A 107 23.99 -32.84 -4.78
CA PHE A 107 25.42 -33.08 -4.62
C PHE A 107 26.14 -32.77 -5.95
N ALA A 108 26.85 -31.64 -5.97
CA ALA A 108 27.61 -31.18 -7.12
C ALA A 108 28.98 -31.86 -7.16
N SER A 109 29.02 -33.17 -7.43
CA SER A 109 30.22 -34.03 -7.52
C SER A 109 31.19 -33.68 -8.67
N ARG A 110 31.05 -32.48 -9.24
CA ARG A 110 31.98 -31.80 -10.15
C ARG A 110 32.93 -30.85 -9.41
N PHE A 111 32.74 -30.64 -8.10
CA PHE A 111 33.51 -29.71 -7.26
C PHE A 111 34.32 -30.41 -6.16
N SER A 112 33.88 -31.59 -5.71
CA SER A 112 34.68 -32.55 -4.94
C SER A 112 34.20 -33.98 -5.25
N GLU A 113 35.04 -34.99 -5.02
CA GLU A 113 34.70 -36.40 -5.31
C GLU A 113 33.47 -36.89 -4.50
N ARG A 114 33.27 -36.31 -3.31
CA ARG A 114 32.29 -36.77 -2.32
C ARG A 114 31.83 -35.62 -1.40
N PRO A 115 30.96 -34.70 -1.89
CA PRO A 115 30.43 -33.60 -1.09
C PRO A 115 29.55 -34.13 0.06
N VAL A 116 29.49 -33.41 1.19
CA VAL A 116 28.80 -33.90 2.42
C VAL A 116 27.69 -32.93 2.87
N LEU A 117 26.47 -33.45 3.05
CA LEU A 117 25.37 -32.77 3.74
C LEU A 117 25.13 -33.43 5.09
N HIS A 118 25.42 -32.73 6.18
CA HIS A 118 25.19 -33.19 7.54
C HIS A 118 24.05 -32.39 8.18
N ILE A 119 23.06 -33.05 8.78
CA ILE A 119 21.97 -32.42 9.53
C ILE A 119 21.94 -33.02 10.94
N GLY A 120 22.21 -32.21 11.97
CA GLY A 120 22.29 -32.66 13.36
C GLY A 120 20.94 -32.89 14.05
N ASP A 121 20.99 -33.59 15.18
CA ASP A 121 19.83 -34.10 15.94
C ASP A 121 18.73 -33.06 16.22
N GLY A 122 17.46 -33.45 16.22
CA GLY A 122 16.32 -32.58 16.54
C GLY A 122 15.95 -31.54 15.48
N THR A 123 16.78 -31.37 14.44
CA THR A 123 16.57 -30.36 13.40
C THR A 123 15.36 -30.63 12.51
N THR A 124 14.53 -29.61 12.31
CA THR A 124 13.38 -29.63 11.38
C THR A 124 13.69 -28.80 10.14
N ILE A 125 13.40 -29.34 8.96
CA ILE A 125 13.46 -28.65 7.66
C ILE A 125 12.07 -28.71 7.02
N SER A 126 11.57 -27.59 6.51
CA SER A 126 10.22 -27.47 5.93
C SER A 126 10.20 -27.41 4.40
N HIS A 127 8.98 -27.43 3.84
CA HIS A 127 8.70 -27.56 2.41
C HIS A 127 9.49 -26.61 1.48
N GLU A 128 9.88 -27.10 0.29
CA GLU A 128 10.59 -26.36 -0.77
C GLU A 128 12.00 -25.82 -0.42
N CYS A 129 12.62 -26.27 0.68
CA CYS A 129 14.04 -26.01 0.92
C CYS A 129 14.95 -26.64 -0.14
N ARG A 130 16.07 -25.98 -0.45
CA ARG A 130 17.07 -26.46 -1.42
C ARG A 130 18.50 -26.36 -0.87
N PHE A 131 19.22 -27.47 -0.90
CA PHE A 131 20.63 -27.59 -0.59
C PHE A 131 21.41 -27.92 -1.87
N THR A 132 22.37 -27.08 -2.24
CA THR A 132 23.34 -27.37 -3.31
C THR A 132 24.72 -27.51 -2.66
N VAL A 133 25.33 -28.69 -2.80
CA VAL A 133 26.49 -29.08 -1.99
C VAL A 133 27.63 -29.57 -2.88
N GLY A 134 28.68 -28.76 -2.98
CA GLY A 134 29.90 -28.98 -3.75
C GLY A 134 31.08 -29.48 -2.91
N LYS A 135 31.13 -29.14 -1.63
CA LYS A 135 32.17 -29.55 -0.68
C LYS A 135 31.54 -29.98 0.64
N SER A 136 30.89 -29.06 1.36
CA SER A 136 30.10 -29.43 2.54
C SER A 136 29.11 -28.36 3.01
N VAL A 137 27.94 -28.83 3.45
CA VAL A 137 26.98 -28.05 4.22
C VAL A 137 26.68 -28.82 5.51
N ARG A 138 26.96 -28.21 6.65
CA ARG A 138 26.66 -28.75 7.98
C ARG A 138 25.55 -27.92 8.61
N VAL A 139 24.50 -28.58 9.07
CA VAL A 139 23.50 -28.05 9.98
C VAL A 139 23.66 -28.71 11.35
N GLY A 140 23.58 -27.90 12.40
CA GLY A 140 23.69 -28.30 13.80
C GLY A 140 22.45 -29.03 14.33
N LYS A 141 22.39 -29.13 15.65
CA LYS A 141 21.28 -29.72 16.41
C LYS A 141 20.14 -28.71 16.64
N ASP A 142 18.94 -29.20 16.92
CA ASP A 142 17.73 -28.46 17.31
C ASP A 142 17.34 -27.29 16.40
N CYS A 143 17.86 -27.25 15.16
CA CYS A 143 17.64 -26.14 14.24
C CYS A 143 16.23 -26.18 13.64
N ARG A 144 15.72 -25.01 13.25
CA ARG A 144 14.43 -24.87 12.56
C ARG A 144 14.66 -24.17 11.24
N ILE A 145 14.51 -24.88 10.12
CA ILE A 145 14.69 -24.35 8.77
C ILE A 145 13.31 -24.27 8.13
N ALA A 146 12.73 -23.06 8.08
CA ALA A 146 11.40 -22.84 7.52
C ALA A 146 11.35 -22.99 5.99
N ALA A 147 10.17 -22.92 5.40
CA ALA A 147 9.95 -23.26 3.99
C ALA A 147 10.78 -22.39 3.02
N ARG A 148 11.14 -22.94 1.86
CA ARG A 148 11.86 -22.21 0.78
C ARG A 148 13.22 -21.63 1.18
N VAL A 149 13.92 -22.19 2.17
CA VAL A 149 15.30 -21.78 2.44
C VAL A 149 16.26 -22.38 1.41
N PHE A 150 17.17 -21.56 0.89
CA PHE A 150 18.18 -21.95 -0.08
C PHE A 150 19.58 -21.90 0.56
N MET A 151 20.34 -22.98 0.49
CA MET A 151 21.75 -23.03 0.91
C MET A 151 22.60 -23.54 -0.26
N PHE A 152 23.69 -22.85 -0.56
CA PHE A 152 24.61 -23.25 -1.62
C PHE A 152 26.05 -22.87 -1.27
N ASP A 153 26.91 -23.89 -1.15
CA ASP A 153 28.35 -23.74 -0.83
C ASP A 153 29.22 -23.43 -2.07
N SER A 154 28.59 -23.20 -3.23
CA SER A 154 29.23 -22.75 -4.46
C SER A 154 28.27 -21.92 -5.32
N ASN A 155 28.81 -20.92 -6.04
CA ASN A 155 28.09 -20.16 -7.07
C ASN A 155 27.71 -21.01 -8.31
N GLY A 156 28.25 -22.23 -8.43
CA GLY A 156 27.83 -23.21 -9.43
C GLY A 156 28.43 -23.04 -10.83
N HIS A 157 28.97 -21.88 -11.18
CA HIS A 157 29.69 -21.61 -12.43
C HIS A 157 30.76 -20.53 -12.20
N PRO A 158 31.84 -20.50 -13.00
CA PRO A 158 32.83 -19.41 -12.95
C PRO A 158 32.17 -18.04 -13.19
N ALA A 159 32.62 -17.02 -12.45
CA ALA A 159 32.23 -15.64 -12.70
C ALA A 159 32.67 -15.19 -14.11
N ASP A 160 33.92 -15.49 -14.46
CA ASP A 160 34.53 -15.20 -15.77
C ASP A 160 33.72 -15.81 -16.95
N PRO A 161 33.31 -15.00 -17.94
CA PRO A 161 32.55 -15.49 -19.10
C PRO A 161 33.29 -16.52 -19.96
N GLU A 162 34.60 -16.38 -20.19
CA GLU A 162 35.34 -17.29 -21.09
C GLU A 162 35.49 -18.69 -20.47
N THR A 163 35.93 -18.74 -19.21
CA THR A 163 36.04 -19.96 -18.40
C THR A 163 34.67 -20.66 -18.26
N ARG A 164 33.59 -19.89 -18.12
CA ARG A 164 32.21 -20.40 -18.07
C ARG A 164 31.70 -20.90 -19.42
N LEU A 165 32.07 -20.26 -20.54
CA LEU A 165 31.75 -20.73 -21.91
C LEU A 165 32.55 -21.98 -22.28
N ALA A 166 33.78 -22.12 -21.79
CA ALA A 166 34.58 -23.34 -21.90
C ALA A 166 34.03 -24.52 -21.08
N GLY A 167 32.97 -24.31 -20.28
CA GLY A 167 32.33 -25.35 -19.45
C GLY A 167 33.16 -25.77 -18.23
N ALA A 168 34.19 -25.01 -17.86
CA ALA A 168 35.06 -25.34 -16.74
C ALA A 168 34.33 -25.21 -15.39
N PRO A 169 34.76 -25.96 -14.35
CA PRO A 169 34.29 -25.74 -12.99
C PRO A 169 34.73 -24.36 -12.48
N PRO A 170 34.01 -23.76 -11.51
CA PRO A 170 34.50 -22.60 -10.78
C PRO A 170 35.78 -22.97 -9.99
N PRO A 171 36.65 -21.99 -9.67
CA PRO A 171 37.82 -22.20 -8.82
C PRO A 171 37.47 -22.85 -7.48
N GLU A 172 38.38 -23.63 -6.89
CA GLU A 172 38.14 -24.25 -5.58
C GLU A 172 37.88 -23.19 -4.48
N GLU A 173 38.46 -22.00 -4.63
CA GLU A 173 38.25 -20.83 -3.77
C GLU A 173 36.79 -20.33 -3.75
N GLU A 174 35.99 -20.62 -4.79
CA GLU A 174 34.55 -20.32 -4.84
C GLU A 174 33.67 -21.43 -4.21
N VAL A 175 34.26 -22.57 -3.80
CA VAL A 175 33.54 -23.72 -3.21
C VAL A 175 33.81 -23.76 -1.71
N ARG A 176 33.08 -22.92 -0.97
CA ARG A 176 33.34 -22.61 0.45
C ARG A 176 32.22 -23.19 1.33
N PRO A 177 32.53 -24.09 2.29
CA PRO A 177 31.53 -24.74 3.15
C PRO A 177 30.57 -23.79 3.86
N ILE A 178 29.35 -24.28 4.13
CA ILE A 178 28.38 -23.60 5.01
C ILE A 178 28.29 -24.37 6.33
N VAL A 179 28.30 -23.63 7.45
CA VAL A 179 28.10 -24.19 8.79
C VAL A 179 26.96 -23.44 9.47
N ILE A 180 25.87 -24.13 9.75
CA ILE A 180 24.85 -23.68 10.69
C ILE A 180 25.14 -24.39 12.01
N GLU A 181 25.37 -23.63 13.08
CA GLU A 181 25.59 -24.17 14.43
C GLU A 181 24.26 -24.57 15.10
N ASP A 182 24.32 -25.05 16.35
CA ASP A 182 23.17 -25.64 17.03
C ASP A 182 22.12 -24.58 17.45
N ASN A 183 20.85 -24.98 17.57
CA ASN A 183 19.70 -24.18 17.99
C ASN A 183 19.38 -22.95 17.10
N VAL A 184 19.78 -22.96 15.82
CA VAL A 184 19.53 -21.85 14.87
C VAL A 184 18.15 -21.94 14.23
N TRP A 185 17.44 -20.81 14.13
CA TRP A 185 16.19 -20.67 13.36
C TRP A 185 16.41 -19.87 12.08
N ILE A 186 16.02 -20.42 10.92
CA ILE A 186 16.09 -19.75 9.61
C ILE A 186 14.67 -19.62 9.05
N GLY A 187 14.26 -18.38 8.78
CA GLY A 187 12.93 -18.00 8.32
C GLY A 187 12.68 -18.24 6.83
N THR A 188 11.39 -18.27 6.47
CA THR A 188 10.90 -18.65 5.13
C THR A 188 11.56 -17.83 4.01
N GLY A 189 12.07 -18.49 2.97
CA GLY A 189 12.65 -17.81 1.81
C GLY A 189 14.05 -17.23 1.98
N ALA A 190 14.73 -17.46 3.10
CA ALA A 190 16.10 -16.97 3.31
C ALA A 190 17.14 -17.72 2.44
N MET A 191 18.26 -17.06 2.14
CA MET A 191 19.35 -17.59 1.32
C MET A 191 20.69 -17.52 2.06
N ILE A 192 21.42 -18.64 2.12
CA ILE A 192 22.74 -18.75 2.75
C ILE A 192 23.80 -19.04 1.66
N PHE A 193 24.78 -18.15 1.55
CA PHE A 193 25.80 -18.14 0.49
C PHE A 193 27.09 -18.89 0.87
N PRO A 194 28.01 -19.14 -0.09
CA PRO A 194 29.24 -19.91 0.15
C PRO A 194 30.14 -19.33 1.24
N GLY A 195 30.57 -20.16 2.18
CA GLY A 195 31.56 -19.81 3.21
C GLY A 195 30.98 -19.25 4.50
N VAL A 196 29.64 -19.23 4.66
CA VAL A 196 28.98 -18.62 5.82
C VAL A 196 28.87 -19.59 6.99
N THR A 197 29.30 -19.12 8.16
CA THR A 197 28.99 -19.70 9.47
C THR A 197 27.83 -18.93 10.13
N VAL A 198 26.74 -19.62 10.48
CA VAL A 198 25.62 -19.06 11.27
C VAL A 198 25.72 -19.59 12.69
N GLY A 199 26.13 -18.73 13.62
CA GLY A 199 26.49 -19.11 14.98
C GLY A 199 25.33 -19.55 15.87
N GLU A 200 25.67 -20.32 16.91
CA GLU A 200 24.76 -21.02 17.84
C GLU A 200 23.58 -20.13 18.30
N GLY A 201 22.35 -20.65 18.33
CA GLY A 201 21.18 -19.96 18.88
C GLY A 201 20.70 -18.73 18.10
N SER A 202 21.23 -18.46 16.90
CA SER A 202 20.89 -17.29 16.09
C SER A 202 19.58 -17.43 15.31
N VAL A 203 19.03 -16.30 14.86
CA VAL A 203 17.80 -16.25 14.04
C VAL A 203 18.04 -15.50 12.74
N VAL A 204 17.89 -16.17 11.61
CA VAL A 204 17.91 -15.57 10.26
C VAL A 204 16.47 -15.26 9.85
N SER A 205 16.17 -14.00 9.56
CA SER A 205 14.82 -13.55 9.21
C SER A 205 14.36 -14.04 7.83
N ALA A 206 13.04 -14.13 7.64
CA ALA A 206 12.45 -14.52 6.36
C ALA A 206 12.91 -13.61 5.21
N GLY A 207 13.24 -14.22 4.06
CA GLY A 207 13.74 -13.51 2.87
C GLY A 207 15.14 -12.90 2.99
N ALA A 208 15.87 -13.09 4.09
CA ALA A 208 17.20 -12.51 4.27
C ALA A 208 18.26 -13.20 3.39
N ALA A 209 19.25 -12.44 2.91
CA ALA A 209 20.38 -12.95 2.11
C ALA A 209 21.68 -12.87 2.90
N VAL A 210 22.09 -13.99 3.49
CA VAL A 210 23.25 -14.08 4.38
C VAL A 210 24.51 -14.37 3.57
N ILE A 211 25.37 -13.34 3.44
CA ILE A 211 26.61 -13.35 2.63
C ILE A 211 27.90 -13.30 3.46
N SER A 212 27.76 -13.32 4.79
CA SER A 212 28.84 -13.19 5.77
C SER A 212 28.44 -13.87 7.07
N ASP A 213 29.40 -14.27 7.89
CA ASP A 213 29.16 -14.96 9.16
C ASP A 213 28.19 -14.19 10.08
N VAL A 214 27.38 -14.96 10.82
CA VAL A 214 26.41 -14.47 11.79
C VAL A 214 26.94 -14.81 13.19
N PRO A 215 27.25 -13.82 14.06
CA PRO A 215 27.72 -14.09 15.41
C PRO A 215 26.68 -14.90 16.22
N PRO A 216 27.11 -15.85 17.08
CA PRO A 216 26.21 -16.62 17.91
C PRO A 216 25.24 -15.75 18.72
N TYR A 217 24.02 -16.24 18.89
CA TYR A 217 22.93 -15.61 19.62
C TYR A 217 22.61 -14.20 19.10
N THR A 218 22.56 -14.03 17.77
CA THR A 218 22.07 -12.80 17.14
C THR A 218 20.87 -13.01 16.23
N VAL A 219 20.11 -11.95 15.98
CA VAL A 219 19.06 -11.91 14.95
C VAL A 219 19.60 -11.14 13.75
N VAL A 220 19.52 -11.72 12.55
CA VAL A 220 19.90 -11.05 11.29
C VAL A 220 18.73 -10.89 10.33
N ALA A 221 18.73 -9.81 9.56
CA ALA A 221 17.70 -9.51 8.56
C ALA A 221 18.28 -8.69 7.39
N GLY A 222 17.55 -8.63 6.27
CA GLY A 222 17.87 -7.80 5.11
C GLY A 222 18.62 -8.52 3.98
N ASN A 223 18.86 -7.78 2.90
CA ASN A 223 19.65 -8.20 1.74
C ASN A 223 20.61 -7.06 1.36
N PRO A 224 21.92 -7.17 1.63
CA PRO A 224 22.57 -8.25 2.38
C PRO A 224 22.16 -8.26 3.87
N ALA A 225 22.21 -9.42 4.50
CA ALA A 225 21.82 -9.57 5.90
C ALA A 225 22.77 -8.83 6.86
N ARG A 226 22.21 -8.22 7.91
CA ARG A 226 22.95 -7.51 8.97
C ARG A 226 22.41 -7.89 10.34
N VAL A 227 23.24 -7.81 11.38
CA VAL A 227 22.84 -8.03 12.78
C VAL A 227 21.88 -6.91 13.19
N VAL A 228 20.67 -7.31 13.58
CA VAL A 228 19.60 -6.43 14.08
C VAL A 228 19.72 -6.28 15.60
N ARG A 229 19.99 -7.39 16.31
CA ARG A 229 20.15 -7.41 17.78
C ARG A 229 20.78 -8.71 18.28
N SER A 230 21.26 -8.67 19.53
CA SER A 230 21.62 -9.85 20.32
C SER A 230 20.39 -10.55 20.94
N LEU A 231 20.59 -11.80 21.35
CA LEU A 231 19.68 -12.65 22.13
C LEU A 231 20.24 -12.99 23.53
N ARG A 232 21.55 -12.79 23.77
CA ARG A 232 22.20 -13.02 25.08
C ARG A 232 22.21 -11.80 25.99
N ASP A 233 22.05 -10.60 25.45
CA ASP A 233 21.95 -9.35 26.23
C ASP A 233 20.53 -9.12 26.82
N GLN A 234 19.88 -10.21 27.24
CA GLN A 234 18.60 -10.20 27.95
C GLN A 234 18.76 -10.97 29.28
N PRO A 235 18.23 -10.46 30.41
CA PRO A 235 18.22 -11.23 31.64
C PRO A 235 17.39 -12.52 31.47
N PRO A 236 17.83 -13.66 32.03
CA PRO A 236 17.24 -14.96 31.75
C PRO A 236 15.78 -15.04 32.21
N SER A 237 14.89 -15.40 31.28
CA SER A 237 13.47 -15.60 31.57
C SER A 237 13.21 -16.97 32.22
N PRO A 238 12.46 -17.06 33.33
CA PRO A 238 12.11 -18.35 33.95
C PRO A 238 11.14 -19.15 33.08
N ASN A 239 11.30 -20.48 33.10
CA ASN A 239 10.48 -21.43 32.33
C ASN A 239 9.15 -21.69 33.06
N LEU A 240 8.00 -21.44 32.41
CA LEU A 240 6.72 -21.29 33.10
C LEU A 240 5.54 -21.91 32.33
N SER A 241 5.20 -23.15 32.67
CA SER A 241 3.95 -23.82 32.28
C SER A 241 2.71 -23.18 32.96
N GLY A 242 1.51 -23.58 32.51
CA GLY A 242 0.23 -22.91 32.77
C GLY A 242 -0.38 -23.10 34.17
N GLN A 243 0.21 -22.49 35.19
CA GLN A 243 -0.46 -22.12 36.45
C GLN A 243 0.06 -20.74 36.90
N GLY A 244 -0.81 -19.79 37.24
CA GLY A 244 -0.37 -18.50 37.86
C GLY A 244 -1.04 -17.21 37.39
N ALA A 245 -1.96 -17.23 36.41
CA ALA A 245 -2.93 -16.15 36.26
C ALA A 245 -4.23 -16.53 36.98
N ARG A 246 -4.96 -15.55 37.49
CA ARG A 246 -6.21 -15.74 38.23
C ARG A 246 -7.12 -14.53 38.11
N VAL A 247 -8.42 -14.74 38.30
CA VAL A 247 -9.32 -13.66 38.70
C VAL A 247 -9.00 -13.32 40.15
N VAL A 248 -8.63 -12.08 40.43
CA VAL A 248 -8.22 -11.59 41.77
C VAL A 248 -9.40 -11.05 42.55
N SER A 249 -10.24 -10.25 41.88
CA SER A 249 -11.41 -9.62 42.50
C SER A 249 -12.62 -9.67 41.57
N ILE A 250 -13.79 -9.75 42.21
CA ILE A 250 -15.10 -9.45 41.60
C ILE A 250 -15.79 -8.53 42.60
N SER A 251 -16.00 -7.27 42.24
CA SER A 251 -16.41 -6.20 43.17
C SER A 251 -17.56 -5.33 42.65
N SER A 252 -18.31 -4.70 43.55
CA SER A 252 -19.39 -3.78 43.21
C SER A 252 -18.84 -2.50 42.58
N ALA A 253 -19.44 -2.05 41.48
CA ALA A 253 -18.89 -1.05 40.55
C ALA A 253 -18.94 0.43 41.03
N THR A 254 -18.44 0.74 42.24
CA THR A 254 -18.53 2.08 42.85
C THR A 254 -17.18 2.75 43.09
N SER A 255 -16.78 3.61 42.14
CA SER A 255 -15.75 4.68 42.25
C SER A 255 -14.26 4.29 42.39
N PRO A 256 -13.31 5.21 42.06
CA PRO A 256 -11.93 4.85 41.70
C PRO A 256 -10.92 4.84 42.87
N ALA A 257 -9.77 4.18 42.63
CA ALA A 257 -8.69 4.00 43.60
C ALA A 257 -7.57 5.08 43.50
N PRO A 258 -6.89 5.43 44.62
CA PRO A 258 -5.77 6.37 44.65
C PRO A 258 -4.37 5.68 44.62
N ALA A 259 -3.38 6.36 44.08
CA ALA A 259 -1.99 5.86 43.96
C ALA A 259 -1.17 5.89 45.27
N ARG A 260 -0.18 4.98 45.40
CA ARG A 260 0.97 5.05 46.35
C ARG A 260 2.11 4.08 46.00
N SER A 261 3.21 4.11 46.77
CA SER A 261 4.58 3.89 46.27
C SER A 261 5.45 2.84 46.99
N ASN A 262 6.44 2.30 46.26
CA ASN A 262 7.76 1.79 46.69
C ASN A 262 7.88 0.57 47.66
N ALA A 263 8.24 -0.60 47.09
CA ALA A 263 9.47 -1.43 47.33
C ALA A 263 9.97 -1.81 48.76
N PRO A 264 10.93 -2.76 48.93
CA PRO A 264 11.01 -4.15 48.40
C PRO A 264 11.47 -5.19 49.47
N SER A 265 11.30 -6.52 49.26
CA SER A 265 12.08 -7.56 50.03
C SER A 265 12.03 -9.02 49.52
N ALA A 266 13.22 -9.66 49.47
CA ALA A 266 13.58 -11.07 49.76
C ALA A 266 12.99 -12.31 49.02
N VAL A 267 13.81 -13.38 48.99
CA VAL A 267 13.56 -14.77 48.51
C VAL A 267 14.28 -15.75 49.47
N PRO A 268 13.76 -16.99 49.70
CA PRO A 268 14.66 -18.16 49.61
C PRO A 268 14.04 -19.50 49.11
N LEU A 269 14.97 -20.38 48.68
CA LEU A 269 14.91 -21.75 48.12
C LEU A 269 14.01 -22.82 48.81
N ALA A 270 13.54 -23.81 48.00
CA ALA A 270 13.76 -25.29 48.11
C ALA A 270 12.79 -26.10 47.20
N ALA A 271 12.88 -27.42 46.93
CA ALA A 271 13.98 -28.33 46.48
C ALA A 271 13.41 -29.77 46.21
N ALA A 272 13.92 -30.50 45.19
CA ALA A 272 13.84 -31.98 44.95
C ALA A 272 12.45 -32.67 44.67
N ALA A 273 12.32 -33.88 44.07
CA ALA A 273 13.12 -34.71 43.11
C ALA A 273 12.32 -35.97 42.62
N PHE A 274 12.86 -36.80 41.69
CA PHE A 274 12.36 -38.13 41.16
C PHE A 274 10.99 -38.13 40.39
N GLU A 275 10.54 -39.08 39.53
CA GLU A 275 11.08 -39.97 38.44
C GLU A 275 9.86 -40.73 37.79
N ALA A 276 9.83 -41.57 36.70
CA ALA A 276 10.80 -42.13 35.73
C ALA A 276 10.19 -42.40 34.30
N ARG A 277 10.02 -43.67 33.83
CA ARG A 277 9.70 -44.18 32.44
C ARG A 277 9.23 -45.67 32.49
N PRO A 278 8.89 -46.42 31.39
CA PRO A 278 8.05 -46.19 30.17
C PRO A 278 7.13 -47.41 29.73
N SER A 279 6.56 -47.36 28.50
CA SER A 279 5.95 -48.44 27.63
C SER A 279 4.58 -49.08 28.03
N GLU A 280 3.77 -49.75 27.17
CA GLU A 280 3.97 -50.40 25.84
C GLU A 280 2.65 -50.59 24.99
N SER A 281 2.77 -50.98 23.69
CA SER A 281 1.78 -51.65 22.78
C SER A 281 0.75 -50.85 21.91
N ALA A 282 0.35 -51.43 20.76
CA ALA A 282 -0.64 -50.95 19.76
C ALA A 282 -1.16 -52.10 18.83
N PRO A 283 -2.33 -51.98 18.15
CA PRO A 283 -2.38 -52.12 16.67
C PRO A 283 -3.53 -51.37 15.92
N ASN A 284 -3.60 -51.53 14.58
CA ASN A 284 -4.46 -50.84 13.59
C ASN A 284 -5.96 -51.27 13.51
N THR A 285 -6.79 -50.44 12.85
CA THR A 285 -8.16 -50.77 12.39
C THR A 285 -8.46 -50.20 10.99
N GLN A 286 -9.24 -50.90 10.16
CA GLN A 286 -9.78 -50.40 8.87
C GLN A 286 -11.12 -49.66 9.03
N VAL A 287 -11.51 -48.83 8.06
CA VAL A 287 -12.76 -48.04 8.09
C VAL A 287 -13.84 -48.67 7.20
N THR A 288 -15.08 -48.71 7.70
CA THR A 288 -16.22 -49.41 7.09
C THR A 288 -17.41 -48.48 6.80
N GLY A 289 -18.35 -48.96 5.97
CA GLY A 289 -19.77 -48.60 6.01
C GLY A 289 -20.11 -47.13 5.78
N GLY A 290 -20.04 -46.31 6.84
CA GLY A 290 -20.20 -44.85 6.75
C GLY A 290 -19.21 -44.21 5.76
N GLY A 291 -18.05 -44.84 5.56
CA GLY A 291 -17.64 -45.23 4.20
C GLY A 291 -17.55 -44.19 3.07
N LEU A 292 -17.72 -44.73 1.86
CA LEU A 292 -17.60 -44.04 0.57
C LEU A 292 -18.46 -42.76 0.48
N ASP A 293 -19.65 -42.86 1.06
CA ASP A 293 -20.58 -41.81 1.40
C ASP A 293 -19.88 -40.47 1.74
N VAL A 294 -18.89 -40.50 2.62
CA VAL A 294 -18.28 -39.29 3.18
C VAL A 294 -17.52 -38.45 2.15
N VAL A 295 -16.87 -39.15 1.21
CA VAL A 295 -16.20 -38.58 0.05
C VAL A 295 -17.19 -37.68 -0.70
N ILE A 296 -18.38 -38.22 -0.96
CA ILE A 296 -19.43 -37.60 -1.76
C ILE A 296 -19.96 -36.34 -1.07
N SER A 297 -20.15 -36.37 0.25
CA SER A 297 -20.51 -35.15 0.98
C SER A 297 -19.42 -34.09 0.93
N MET A 298 -18.17 -34.41 1.31
CA MET A 298 -17.15 -33.39 1.44
C MET A 298 -16.78 -32.76 0.08
N ILE A 299 -16.95 -33.50 -1.02
CA ILE A 299 -16.95 -33.02 -2.40
C ILE A 299 -18.12 -32.04 -2.71
N LEU A 300 -19.31 -32.26 -2.16
CA LEU A 300 -20.52 -31.45 -2.38
C LEU A 300 -20.63 -30.24 -1.44
N ASP A 301 -20.23 -30.37 -0.17
CA ASP A 301 -20.18 -29.33 0.87
C ASP A 301 -19.19 -28.21 0.52
N LEU A 302 -18.19 -28.50 -0.34
CA LEU A 302 -17.35 -27.49 -1.01
C LEU A 302 -18.14 -26.55 -1.95
N GLY A 303 -19.46 -26.75 -2.10
CA GLY A 303 -20.44 -25.73 -2.50
C GLY A 303 -20.42 -25.31 -3.98
N LYS A 304 -19.45 -25.79 -4.75
CA LYS A 304 -19.27 -25.44 -6.17
C LYS A 304 -19.66 -26.56 -7.13
N LEU A 305 -19.41 -27.83 -6.80
CA LEU A 305 -19.62 -28.96 -7.72
C LEU A 305 -21.09 -29.19 -8.10
N SER A 306 -22.04 -28.73 -7.29
CA SER A 306 -23.48 -28.75 -7.61
C SER A 306 -23.90 -27.76 -8.72
N ARG A 307 -22.97 -26.94 -9.24
CA ARG A 307 -23.20 -25.97 -10.33
C ARG A 307 -22.39 -26.26 -11.59
N ILE A 308 -21.71 -27.40 -11.66
CA ILE A 308 -20.84 -27.77 -12.79
C ILE A 308 -21.48 -28.95 -13.53
N GLY A 309 -21.94 -28.71 -14.75
CA GLY A 309 -22.33 -29.78 -15.67
C GLY A 309 -21.11 -30.59 -16.12
N PRO A 310 -21.30 -31.82 -16.61
CA PRO A 310 -20.19 -32.65 -17.09
C PRO A 310 -19.39 -32.01 -18.24
N ASP A 311 -19.92 -31.02 -18.95
CA ASP A 311 -19.32 -30.41 -20.14
C ASP A 311 -18.88 -28.94 -19.97
N ASP A 312 -18.88 -28.42 -18.73
CA ASP A 312 -18.38 -27.06 -18.41
C ASP A 312 -16.84 -27.03 -18.24
N ASP A 313 -16.23 -25.84 -18.17
CA ASP A 313 -14.79 -25.69 -17.88
C ASP A 313 -14.50 -25.67 -16.37
N ILE A 314 -13.39 -26.31 -15.98
CA ILE A 314 -12.97 -26.51 -14.60
C ILE A 314 -12.45 -25.21 -13.95
N GLN A 315 -11.93 -24.27 -14.76
CA GLN A 315 -11.41 -22.99 -14.25
C GLN A 315 -12.51 -21.97 -14.01
N ASP A 316 -13.52 -21.88 -14.90
CA ASP A 316 -14.69 -21.01 -14.72
C ASP A 316 -15.55 -21.44 -13.53
N ALA A 317 -15.58 -22.74 -13.24
CA ALA A 317 -16.12 -23.28 -12.00
C ALA A 317 -15.32 -22.90 -10.74
N GLY A 318 -14.13 -22.32 -10.88
CA GLY A 318 -13.28 -21.87 -9.78
C GLY A 318 -12.61 -23.01 -9.00
N PHE A 319 -12.24 -24.09 -9.69
CA PHE A 319 -11.31 -25.11 -9.20
C PHE A 319 -9.90 -24.86 -9.77
N THR A 320 -8.99 -24.40 -8.90
CA THR A 320 -7.56 -24.29 -9.23
C THR A 320 -6.87 -25.65 -9.06
N SER A 321 -5.64 -25.78 -9.57
CA SER A 321 -4.78 -26.92 -9.27
C SER A 321 -4.56 -27.12 -7.77
N ILE A 322 -4.44 -26.03 -7.00
CA ILE A 322 -4.37 -26.06 -5.53
C ILE A 322 -5.68 -26.58 -4.92
N ASN A 323 -6.85 -26.21 -5.44
CA ASN A 323 -8.12 -26.74 -4.93
C ASN A 323 -8.30 -28.23 -5.27
N MET A 324 -7.92 -28.68 -6.46
CA MET A 324 -7.93 -30.11 -6.80
C MET A 324 -6.87 -30.90 -6.02
N MET A 325 -5.73 -30.28 -5.70
CA MET A 325 -4.67 -30.89 -4.90
C MET A 325 -5.00 -30.86 -3.40
N SER A 326 -5.74 -29.86 -2.92
CA SER A 326 -6.32 -29.87 -1.58
C SER A 326 -7.47 -30.84 -1.49
N LEU A 327 -8.28 -31.02 -2.56
CA LEU A 327 -9.29 -32.07 -2.61
C LEU A 327 -8.65 -33.47 -2.68
N ARG A 328 -7.56 -33.64 -3.46
CA ARG A 328 -6.77 -34.88 -3.50
C ARG A 328 -6.07 -35.15 -2.18
N ASN A 329 -5.48 -34.13 -1.56
CA ASN A 329 -4.98 -34.25 -0.20
C ASN A 329 -6.15 -34.68 0.70
N ASP A 330 -7.32 -34.04 0.59
CA ASP A 330 -8.63 -34.42 1.16
C ASP A 330 -9.18 -35.79 0.68
N LEU A 331 -8.55 -36.47 -0.28
CA LEU A 331 -8.74 -37.89 -0.68
C LEU A 331 -7.54 -38.80 -0.25
N GLU A 332 -6.41 -38.23 0.23
CA GLU A 332 -5.18 -38.89 0.70
C GLU A 332 -4.68 -38.68 2.20
N ASP A 333 -5.38 -37.98 3.12
CA ASP A 333 -5.12 -37.81 4.60
C ASP A 333 -6.28 -37.99 5.72
N ARG A 334 -7.41 -38.75 5.51
CA ARG A 334 -8.79 -39.16 6.07
C ARG A 334 -9.87 -40.17 5.31
N PHE A 335 -9.84 -40.76 4.07
CA PHE A 335 -10.22 -42.18 3.65
C PHE A 335 -9.23 -42.96 2.67
N VAL A 336 -8.69 -44.18 2.96
CA VAL A 336 -7.84 -44.96 1.98
C VAL A 336 -8.62 -45.31 0.70
N ILE A 337 -8.09 -44.93 -0.47
CA ILE A 337 -8.59 -45.35 -1.80
C ILE A 337 -7.41 -45.85 -2.63
N GLU A 338 -7.45 -47.12 -3.04
CA GLU A 338 -6.36 -47.79 -3.77
C GLU A 338 -6.69 -47.82 -5.28
N PHE A 339 -5.88 -47.12 -6.10
CA PHE A 339 -6.11 -46.99 -7.55
C PHE A 339 -5.37 -48.10 -8.31
N PRO A 340 -6.05 -49.07 -8.98
CA PRO A 340 -5.47 -50.39 -9.31
C PRO A 340 -4.30 -50.48 -10.32
N ASN A 341 -3.69 -49.37 -10.77
CA ASN A 341 -2.67 -49.39 -11.84
C ASN A 341 -1.60 -48.27 -11.78
N ASP A 342 -1.50 -47.50 -10.69
CA ASP A 342 -0.55 -46.37 -10.51
C ASP A 342 -0.59 -45.25 -11.58
N GLN A 343 -1.49 -45.34 -12.57
CA GLN A 343 -1.70 -44.30 -13.57
C GLN A 343 -2.56 -43.17 -13.02
N TRP A 344 -2.03 -41.96 -13.12
CA TRP A 344 -2.77 -40.73 -12.87
C TRP A 344 -4.00 -40.66 -13.79
N VAL A 345 -5.20 -40.88 -13.22
CA VAL A 345 -6.44 -40.44 -13.88
C VAL A 345 -6.38 -38.92 -13.94
N ALA A 346 -6.01 -38.39 -15.11
CA ALA A 346 -5.79 -36.97 -15.32
C ALA A 346 -7.14 -36.23 -15.40
N VAL A 347 -7.79 -36.06 -14.25
CA VAL A 347 -9.07 -35.37 -14.08
C VAL A 347 -8.88 -33.88 -14.37
N ARG A 348 -8.98 -33.54 -15.66
CA ARG A 348 -8.78 -32.18 -16.21
C ARG A 348 -10.08 -31.53 -16.67
N THR A 349 -11.21 -32.24 -16.61
CA THR A 349 -12.54 -31.75 -16.97
C THR A 349 -13.57 -32.20 -15.94
N PRO A 350 -14.68 -31.47 -15.75
CA PRO A 350 -15.81 -31.92 -14.94
C PRO A 350 -16.38 -33.27 -15.39
N ARG A 351 -16.34 -33.59 -16.70
CA ARG A 351 -16.68 -34.92 -17.23
C ARG A 351 -15.85 -36.02 -16.58
N ALA A 352 -14.55 -35.79 -16.39
CA ALA A 352 -13.66 -36.74 -15.73
C ALA A 352 -13.90 -36.82 -14.21
N ILE A 353 -14.31 -35.72 -13.55
CA ILE A 353 -14.77 -35.77 -12.14
C ILE A 353 -16.01 -36.67 -12.03
N TRP A 354 -17.02 -36.45 -12.89
CA TRP A 354 -18.24 -37.26 -12.89
C TRP A 354 -17.96 -38.72 -13.24
N VAL A 355 -17.11 -39.00 -14.24
CA VAL A 355 -16.70 -40.38 -14.56
C VAL A 355 -15.97 -41.03 -13.39
N LEU A 356 -15.13 -40.31 -12.64
CA LEU A 356 -14.47 -40.84 -11.44
C LEU A 356 -15.49 -41.19 -10.34
N ILE A 357 -16.47 -40.31 -10.08
CA ILE A 357 -17.53 -40.57 -9.08
C ILE A 357 -18.42 -41.75 -9.51
N GLN A 358 -18.77 -41.84 -10.80
CA GLN A 358 -19.50 -42.98 -11.38
C GLN A 358 -18.69 -44.28 -11.26
N GLN A 359 -17.37 -44.25 -11.51
CA GLN A 359 -16.48 -45.41 -11.37
C GLN A 359 -16.37 -45.87 -9.91
N LEU A 360 -16.16 -44.94 -8.97
CA LEU A 360 -16.12 -45.23 -7.53
C LEU A 360 -17.45 -45.82 -7.02
N GLY A 361 -18.59 -45.34 -7.51
CA GLY A 361 -19.90 -45.95 -7.26
C GLY A 361 -20.05 -47.34 -7.88
N SER A 362 -19.62 -47.51 -9.14
CA SER A 362 -19.72 -48.79 -9.85
C SER A 362 -18.85 -49.90 -9.24
N ALA A 363 -17.72 -49.55 -8.62
CA ALA A 363 -16.86 -50.48 -7.89
C ALA A 363 -17.56 -51.11 -6.67
N HIS A 364 -18.55 -50.42 -6.09
CA HIS A 364 -19.42 -50.97 -5.04
C HIS A 364 -20.62 -51.75 -5.59
N GLY A 365 -20.95 -51.57 -6.88
CA GLY A 365 -22.08 -52.25 -7.55
C GLY A 365 -21.86 -53.75 -7.76
N ALA A 366 -20.62 -54.24 -7.73
CA ALA A 366 -20.29 -55.66 -7.98
C ALA A 366 -20.68 -56.62 -6.84
N ALA A 367 -21.31 -56.13 -5.76
CA ALA A 367 -21.96 -56.94 -4.73
C ALA A 367 -23.51 -57.00 -4.88
N LEU A 368 -24.04 -56.53 -6.01
CA LEU A 368 -25.39 -56.84 -6.49
C LEU A 368 -25.28 -57.47 -7.89
N ASP A 369 -25.77 -58.70 -8.05
CA ASP A 369 -25.65 -59.45 -9.29
C ASP A 369 -26.31 -58.75 -10.49
N ALA A 370 -25.49 -58.39 -11.48
CA ALA A 370 -25.41 -59.08 -12.79
C ALA A 370 -26.70 -59.58 -13.50
N ALA A 371 -27.89 -59.08 -13.18
CA ALA A 371 -29.18 -59.63 -13.61
C ALA A 371 -30.10 -58.62 -14.33
N ALA A 372 -29.57 -57.86 -15.30
CA ALA A 372 -30.40 -57.00 -16.17
C ALA A 372 -29.80 -56.69 -17.56
N LEU A 373 -28.52 -56.33 -17.63
CA LEU A 373 -27.95 -55.63 -18.80
C LEU A 373 -27.34 -56.58 -19.85
N ALA A 374 -28.21 -57.34 -20.53
CA ALA A 374 -27.82 -58.27 -21.60
C ALA A 374 -28.65 -58.08 -22.90
N ALA A 375 -28.37 -56.99 -23.64
CA ALA A 375 -28.78 -56.78 -25.04
C ALA A 375 -30.33 -56.74 -25.30
N PRO A 376 -30.82 -56.83 -26.55
CA PRO A 376 -30.83 -55.66 -27.44
C PRO A 376 -32.24 -55.24 -27.95
N VAL A 377 -32.29 -54.01 -28.49
CA VAL A 377 -33.45 -53.35 -29.12
C VAL A 377 -33.91 -54.08 -30.39
N PRO A 378 -35.22 -54.35 -30.58
CA PRO A 378 -35.96 -53.62 -31.65
C PRO A 378 -37.47 -53.36 -31.42
N ALA A 379 -37.91 -52.18 -31.91
CA ALA A 379 -39.15 -51.86 -32.64
C ALA A 379 -40.59 -52.15 -32.10
N ASP A 380 -41.47 -51.20 -32.47
CA ASP A 380 -42.94 -51.27 -32.65
C ASP A 380 -43.88 -51.71 -31.51
N ALA A 381 -44.50 -50.71 -30.86
CA ALA A 381 -45.93 -50.73 -30.50
C ALA A 381 -46.49 -49.29 -30.45
N THR A 382 -47.72 -49.08 -30.94
CA THR A 382 -48.41 -47.77 -31.08
C THR A 382 -49.50 -47.57 -29.98
N PRO A 383 -50.23 -46.41 -29.87
CA PRO A 383 -50.44 -45.76 -28.56
C PRO A 383 -51.92 -45.64 -28.08
N ALA A 384 -52.13 -44.76 -27.09
CA ALA A 384 -53.41 -44.17 -26.63
C ALA A 384 -54.23 -45.03 -25.63
N PRO A 385 -55.24 -44.48 -24.89
CA PRO A 385 -55.86 -43.15 -25.03
C PRO A 385 -55.97 -42.29 -23.73
N GLN A 386 -56.72 -41.20 -23.85
CA GLN A 386 -56.93 -40.14 -22.85
C GLN A 386 -58.14 -40.38 -21.94
N ALA A 387 -58.11 -39.82 -20.72
CA ALA A 387 -59.27 -39.27 -20.01
C ALA A 387 -58.76 -38.05 -19.22
N ALA A 388 -59.11 -36.80 -19.54
CA ALA A 388 -60.42 -36.11 -19.50
C ALA A 388 -60.61 -35.35 -18.16
N ARG A 389 -61.13 -34.11 -18.25
CA ARG A 389 -61.18 -33.11 -17.16
C ARG A 389 -62.54 -33.10 -16.46
N THR A 390 -62.59 -32.66 -15.20
CA THR A 390 -63.58 -31.66 -14.73
C THR A 390 -63.15 -30.93 -13.45
N SER A 391 -63.86 -29.85 -13.13
CA SER A 391 -63.59 -28.79 -12.16
C SER A 391 -64.37 -28.89 -10.84
N THR A 392 -63.75 -28.43 -9.74
CA THR A 392 -64.29 -27.63 -8.60
C THR A 392 -63.07 -27.07 -7.84
N GLU A 393 -62.96 -25.83 -7.37
CA GLU A 393 -63.82 -24.94 -6.54
C GLU A 393 -63.78 -25.20 -5.01
N SER A 394 -62.92 -24.41 -4.34
CA SER A 394 -63.10 -23.77 -3.01
C SER A 394 -62.86 -24.55 -1.69
N ALA A 395 -62.18 -23.83 -0.78
CA ALA A 395 -62.15 -23.95 0.70
C ALA A 395 -61.52 -25.20 1.37
N PRO A 396 -61.05 -25.09 2.64
CA PRO A 396 -60.35 -23.97 3.27
C PRO A 396 -58.98 -24.38 3.87
N LEU A 397 -58.16 -23.41 4.28
CA LEU A 397 -56.92 -23.67 5.03
C LEU A 397 -57.22 -24.18 6.45
N GLY A 398 -56.69 -25.37 6.79
CA GLY A 398 -56.73 -25.92 8.14
C GLY A 398 -55.83 -25.15 9.11
N ARG A 399 -56.22 -25.08 10.38
CA ARG A 399 -55.46 -24.38 11.44
C ARG A 399 -54.11 -25.05 11.71
N ALA A 400 -53.08 -24.24 11.93
CA ALA A 400 -51.89 -24.65 12.68
C ALA A 400 -52.25 -24.93 14.16
N PRO A 401 -51.50 -25.79 14.89
CA PRO A 401 -51.82 -26.13 16.27
C PRO A 401 -51.70 -24.93 17.21
N GLU A 402 -52.56 -24.90 18.22
CA GLU A 402 -52.55 -23.88 19.28
C GLU A 402 -51.36 -24.13 20.22
N VAL A 403 -50.43 -23.17 20.27
CA VAL A 403 -49.43 -23.07 21.34
C VAL A 403 -50.07 -22.28 22.47
N THR A 404 -50.14 -22.87 23.67
CA THR A 404 -50.71 -22.21 24.85
C THR A 404 -49.89 -20.99 25.24
N PRO A 405 -50.52 -19.86 25.63
CA PRO A 405 -49.80 -18.68 26.06
C PRO A 405 -49.21 -18.90 27.46
N ASP A 406 -47.90 -19.16 27.53
CA ASP A 406 -47.17 -19.01 28.78
C ASP A 406 -47.17 -17.55 29.25
N LEU A 407 -46.99 -17.38 30.56
CA LEU A 407 -47.21 -16.14 31.31
C LEU A 407 -46.35 -14.96 30.83
N PRO A 408 -46.78 -13.71 31.07
CA PRO A 408 -45.99 -12.53 30.72
C PRO A 408 -44.61 -12.61 31.38
N ILE A 409 -43.57 -12.64 30.54
CA ILE A 409 -42.18 -12.51 30.98
C ILE A 409 -42.00 -11.07 31.42
N GLU A 410 -42.03 -10.83 32.74
CA GLU A 410 -41.51 -9.59 33.31
C GLU A 410 -40.08 -9.36 32.80
N PRO A 411 -39.68 -8.11 32.49
CA PRO A 411 -38.38 -7.83 31.91
C PRO A 411 -37.27 -8.36 32.83
N ALA A 412 -36.63 -9.45 32.40
CA ALA A 412 -35.75 -10.25 33.25
C ALA A 412 -34.68 -9.37 33.88
N SER A 413 -34.71 -9.26 35.22
CA SER A 413 -33.85 -8.37 35.99
C SER A 413 -32.39 -8.56 35.58
N LEU A 414 -31.85 -7.57 34.86
CA LEU A 414 -30.52 -7.68 34.27
C LEU A 414 -29.49 -7.74 35.41
N ALA A 415 -28.84 -8.89 35.53
CA ALA A 415 -27.83 -9.12 36.56
C ALA A 415 -26.81 -7.97 36.57
N PRO A 416 -26.51 -7.39 37.76
CA PRO A 416 -25.78 -6.15 37.89
C PRO A 416 -24.36 -6.26 37.35
N LEU A 417 -23.81 -5.13 36.90
CA LEU A 417 -22.40 -5.06 36.52
C LEU A 417 -21.51 -5.04 37.76
N VAL A 418 -20.48 -5.88 37.72
CA VAL A 418 -19.40 -5.97 38.69
C VAL A 418 -18.08 -5.73 37.99
N ARG A 419 -17.11 -5.15 38.70
CA ARG A 419 -15.74 -5.02 38.22
C ARG A 419 -15.04 -6.36 38.42
N VAL A 420 -14.50 -6.92 37.34
CA VAL A 420 -13.69 -8.13 37.31
C VAL A 420 -12.24 -7.73 37.12
N GLU A 421 -11.36 -8.25 37.95
CA GLU A 421 -9.92 -7.98 37.87
C GLU A 421 -9.14 -9.29 37.67
N VAL A 422 -8.32 -9.30 36.63
CA VAL A 422 -7.52 -10.44 36.17
C VAL A 422 -6.05 -10.12 36.33
N GLU A 423 -5.31 -10.93 37.09
CA GLU A 423 -3.85 -10.82 37.25
C GLU A 423 -3.16 -11.75 36.25
N LEU A 424 -2.37 -11.17 35.35
CA LEU A 424 -1.53 -11.90 34.40
C LEU A 424 -0.19 -12.28 35.03
N LYS A 425 0.28 -13.50 34.73
CA LYS A 425 1.52 -14.07 35.26
C LYS A 425 2.80 -13.32 34.82
N LEU A 426 2.73 -12.58 33.71
CA LEU A 426 3.79 -11.73 33.18
C LEU A 426 3.18 -10.38 32.78
N GLN A 427 3.94 -9.29 32.96
CA GLN A 427 3.53 -7.95 32.53
C GLN A 427 3.32 -7.95 31.00
N ALA A 428 2.17 -7.45 30.56
CA ALA A 428 1.89 -7.24 29.15
C ALA A 428 2.78 -6.11 28.61
N SER A 429 3.37 -6.31 27.43
CA SER A 429 4.05 -5.21 26.71
C SER A 429 3.02 -4.14 26.33
N GLU A 430 3.44 -2.89 26.11
CA GLU A 430 2.55 -1.78 25.71
C GLU A 430 1.67 -2.19 24.50
N MET A 431 2.26 -2.83 23.49
CA MET A 431 1.53 -3.40 22.35
C MET A 431 0.48 -4.46 22.76
N ALA A 432 0.79 -5.37 23.68
CA ALA A 432 -0.18 -6.35 24.16
C ALA A 432 -1.29 -5.67 25.00
N GLN A 433 -0.97 -4.63 25.77
CA GLN A 433 -1.95 -3.83 26.52
C GLN A 433 -2.91 -3.08 25.59
N GLU A 434 -2.47 -2.69 24.39
CA GLU A 434 -3.33 -2.07 23.36
C GLU A 434 -4.17 -3.09 22.56
N GLU A 435 -3.65 -4.29 22.26
CA GLU A 435 -4.38 -5.28 21.45
C GLU A 435 -5.37 -6.14 22.29
N ILE A 436 -5.02 -6.55 23.51
CA ILE A 436 -5.85 -7.45 24.34
C ILE A 436 -7.26 -6.90 24.63
N PRO A 437 -7.47 -5.61 24.96
CA PRO A 437 -8.80 -5.05 25.20
C PRO A 437 -9.73 -5.05 23.98
N LYS A 438 -9.20 -5.20 22.76
CA LYS A 438 -9.99 -5.19 21.52
C LYS A 438 -10.87 -6.43 21.44
N ASP A 439 -10.28 -7.61 21.64
CA ASP A 439 -10.97 -8.90 21.56
C ASP A 439 -11.93 -9.11 22.74
N ILE A 440 -11.54 -8.68 23.95
CA ILE A 440 -12.35 -8.80 25.17
C ILE A 440 -13.67 -8.02 25.08
N ALA A 441 -13.70 -6.92 24.29
CA ALA A 441 -14.90 -6.12 24.05
C ALA A 441 -16.03 -6.84 23.30
N PHE A 442 -15.81 -8.09 22.85
CA PHE A 442 -16.79 -8.91 22.15
C PHE A 442 -17.22 -10.18 22.91
N LEU A 443 -16.72 -10.42 24.13
CA LEU A 443 -17.09 -11.60 24.95
C LEU A 443 -18.55 -11.57 25.48
N ASP A 444 -19.08 -10.38 25.75
CA ASP A 444 -20.49 -10.13 26.06
C ASP A 444 -20.85 -8.68 25.70
N LYS A 445 -22.08 -8.45 25.20
CA LYS A 445 -22.61 -7.10 24.90
C LYS A 445 -22.63 -6.15 26.11
N ARG A 446 -22.56 -6.71 27.33
CA ARG A 446 -22.54 -6.01 28.62
C ARG A 446 -21.11 -5.78 29.18
N VAL A 447 -20.05 -6.21 28.49
CA VAL A 447 -18.68 -5.89 28.90
C VAL A 447 -18.35 -4.42 28.60
N GLY A 448 -17.66 -3.76 29.54
CA GLY A 448 -17.31 -2.35 29.47
C GLY A 448 -16.06 -2.01 30.28
N GLU A 449 -15.60 -0.75 30.20
CA GLU A 449 -14.48 -0.21 31.01
C GLU A 449 -13.19 -1.08 31.03
N ILE A 450 -12.90 -1.80 29.95
CA ILE A 450 -11.70 -2.62 29.84
C ILE A 450 -10.46 -1.73 29.82
N ALA A 451 -9.58 -1.88 30.81
CA ALA A 451 -8.30 -1.19 30.94
C ALA A 451 -7.29 -2.03 31.74
N PHE A 452 -6.01 -1.93 31.38
CA PHE A 452 -4.92 -2.36 32.27
C PHE A 452 -4.74 -1.36 33.41
N LEU A 453 -4.31 -1.83 34.58
CA LEU A 453 -3.85 -0.99 35.68
C LEU A 453 -2.36 -0.64 35.50
N ASP A 454 -1.88 0.35 36.26
CA ASP A 454 -0.51 0.90 36.17
C ASP A 454 0.62 -0.14 36.34
N ASP A 455 0.32 -1.33 36.87
CA ASP A 455 1.28 -2.44 36.99
C ASP A 455 1.55 -3.18 35.67
N GLY A 456 0.74 -2.94 34.62
CA GLY A 456 0.77 -3.63 33.33
C GLY A 456 0.52 -5.14 33.41
N LYS A 457 0.05 -5.65 34.55
CA LYS A 457 -0.23 -7.08 34.83
C LYS A 457 -1.70 -7.32 35.13
N SER A 458 -2.34 -6.37 35.77
CA SER A 458 -3.73 -6.44 36.20
C SER A 458 -4.63 -5.81 35.14
N LEU A 459 -5.65 -6.54 34.72
CA LEU A 459 -6.62 -6.16 33.69
C LEU A 459 -8.00 -6.06 34.34
N SER A 460 -8.56 -4.85 34.36
CA SER A 460 -9.87 -4.53 34.95
C SER A 460 -10.91 -4.36 33.85
N PHE A 461 -12.12 -4.87 34.05
CA PHE A 461 -13.28 -4.60 33.18
C PHE A 461 -14.60 -4.75 33.95
N LEU A 462 -15.66 -4.06 33.50
CA LEU A 462 -17.02 -4.35 33.96
C LEU A 462 -17.56 -5.57 33.21
N ALA A 463 -18.20 -6.47 33.95
CA ALA A 463 -18.90 -7.63 33.41
C ALA A 463 -20.18 -7.93 34.22
N PRO A 464 -21.13 -8.68 33.67
CA PRO A 464 -22.30 -9.13 34.41
C PRO A 464 -21.95 -10.09 35.55
N ALA A 465 -22.56 -9.90 36.73
CA ALA A 465 -22.32 -10.74 37.90
C ALA A 465 -22.59 -12.24 37.65
N ASP A 466 -23.56 -12.58 36.79
CA ASP A 466 -23.91 -13.95 36.39
C ASP A 466 -22.86 -14.63 35.49
N ARG A 467 -21.97 -13.86 34.85
CA ARG A 467 -20.93 -14.37 33.93
C ARG A 467 -19.50 -13.97 34.30
N ALA A 468 -19.32 -13.18 35.35
CA ALA A 468 -18.06 -12.53 35.72
C ALA A 468 -16.84 -13.48 35.77
N GLU A 469 -16.95 -14.63 36.44
CA GLU A 469 -15.85 -15.61 36.55
C GLU A 469 -15.51 -16.26 35.19
N ALA A 470 -16.52 -16.58 34.38
CA ALA A 470 -16.35 -17.21 33.07
C ALA A 470 -15.72 -16.22 32.07
N LEU A 471 -16.17 -14.97 32.05
CA LEU A 471 -15.60 -13.89 31.24
C LEU A 471 -14.17 -13.57 31.70
N GLY A 472 -13.88 -13.62 33.00
CA GLY A 472 -12.53 -13.50 33.56
C GLY A 472 -11.57 -14.60 33.04
N LYS A 473 -12.01 -15.86 32.97
CA LYS A 473 -11.21 -16.96 32.39
C LYS A 473 -10.97 -16.78 30.89
N GLN A 474 -11.98 -16.37 30.13
CA GLN A 474 -11.85 -16.09 28.70
C GLN A 474 -10.91 -14.90 28.42
N ALA A 475 -10.94 -13.86 29.26
CA ALA A 475 -9.99 -12.75 29.20
C ALA A 475 -8.53 -13.20 29.47
N ILE A 476 -8.31 -14.14 30.41
CA ILE A 476 -6.99 -14.74 30.65
C ILE A 476 -6.48 -15.50 29.41
N GLU A 477 -7.34 -16.29 28.76
CA GLU A 477 -6.97 -17.07 27.57
C GLU A 477 -6.59 -16.17 26.39
N ILE A 478 -7.41 -15.15 26.10
CA ILE A 478 -7.11 -14.13 25.08
C ILE A 478 -5.80 -13.41 25.40
N ALA A 479 -5.62 -12.98 26.65
CA ALA A 479 -4.43 -12.25 27.08
C ALA A 479 -3.15 -13.08 26.86
N TYR A 480 -3.13 -14.35 27.24
CA TYR A 480 -2.00 -15.23 27.01
C TYR A 480 -1.74 -15.51 25.52
N GLN A 481 -2.78 -15.68 24.70
CA GLN A 481 -2.63 -15.91 23.27
C GLN A 481 -1.98 -14.68 22.60
N LYS A 482 -2.55 -13.48 22.77
CA LYS A 482 -1.95 -12.23 22.24
C LYS A 482 -0.55 -11.96 22.78
N GLN A 483 -0.34 -12.09 24.10
CA GLN A 483 0.98 -11.82 24.71
C GLN A 483 2.06 -12.81 24.22
N ARG A 484 1.69 -14.04 23.86
CA ARG A 484 2.58 -15.00 23.19
C ARG A 484 2.82 -14.63 21.73
N SER A 485 1.76 -14.35 20.97
CA SER A 485 1.84 -14.03 19.53
C SER A 485 2.61 -12.73 19.26
N LEU A 486 2.50 -11.74 20.13
CA LEU A 486 3.15 -10.43 20.01
C LEU A 486 4.53 -10.36 20.71
N ARG A 487 5.05 -11.49 21.22
CA ARG A 487 6.26 -11.50 22.06
C ARG A 487 7.50 -11.05 21.28
N GLY A 488 8.08 -9.91 21.68
CA GLY A 488 9.29 -9.37 21.07
C GLY A 488 9.03 -8.43 19.89
N LEU A 489 7.77 -8.16 19.55
CA LEU A 489 7.41 -7.00 18.74
C LEU A 489 7.32 -5.74 19.62
N ALA A 490 7.65 -4.59 19.04
CA ALA A 490 7.48 -3.27 19.63
C ALA A 490 6.75 -2.35 18.65
N ARG A 491 6.04 -1.33 19.14
CA ARG A 491 5.47 -0.30 18.26
C ARG A 491 6.63 0.45 17.63
N LYS A 492 6.76 0.38 16.30
CA LYS A 492 7.68 1.24 15.55
C LYS A 492 6.99 2.57 15.36
N ILE A 493 7.43 3.58 16.10
CA ILE A 493 7.08 4.98 15.84
C ILE A 493 7.83 5.37 14.56
N VAL A 494 7.07 5.76 13.54
CA VAL A 494 7.56 6.25 12.24
C VAL A 494 7.76 7.76 12.31
N TYR A 495 6.89 8.45 13.04
CA TYR A 495 6.99 9.89 13.31
C TYR A 495 6.30 10.23 14.65
N GLN A 496 6.77 11.29 15.32
CA GLN A 496 6.17 11.83 16.53
C GLN A 496 6.19 13.35 16.46
N SER A 497 5.01 13.99 16.57
CA SER A 497 4.89 15.45 16.56
C SER A 497 5.67 16.06 17.74
N PRO A 498 6.43 17.16 17.55
CA PRO A 498 7.11 17.87 18.63
C PRO A 498 6.19 18.23 19.81
N ARG A 499 4.88 18.38 19.53
CA ARG A 499 3.87 18.74 20.52
C ARG A 499 3.58 17.63 21.54
N VAL A 500 3.86 16.37 21.22
CA VAL A 500 3.61 15.21 22.12
C VAL A 500 4.35 15.35 23.46
N ALA A 501 5.58 15.87 23.45
CA ALA A 501 6.39 16.04 24.66
C ALA A 501 5.93 17.19 25.59
N THR A 502 5.02 18.05 25.11
CA THR A 502 4.55 19.25 25.85
C THR A 502 3.02 19.36 25.90
N ALA A 503 2.31 18.31 25.49
CA ALA A 503 0.88 18.35 25.22
C ALA A 503 0.06 18.80 26.46
N GLU A 504 -0.72 19.85 26.28
CA GLU A 504 -1.76 20.26 27.21
C GLU A 504 -3.12 19.77 26.71
N PHE A 505 -4.04 19.50 27.64
CA PHE A 505 -5.42 19.16 27.31
C PHE A 505 -6.34 20.19 27.93
N ARG A 506 -6.95 21.02 27.09
CA ARG A 506 -7.71 22.22 27.47
C ARG A 506 -9.22 22.08 27.30
N GLY A 507 -9.69 20.97 26.73
CA GLY A 507 -11.11 20.65 26.55
C GLY A 507 -11.44 19.19 26.79
N THR A 508 -12.71 18.84 26.67
CA THR A 508 -13.27 17.49 26.86
C THR A 508 -13.45 16.71 25.55
N GLY A 509 -13.24 17.39 24.41
CA GLY A 509 -13.63 16.91 23.08
C GLY A 509 -15.14 16.99 22.78
N MET A 510 -15.96 17.43 23.75
CA MET A 510 -17.43 17.52 23.65
C MET A 510 -17.89 18.91 24.07
N THR A 511 -18.44 19.68 23.12
CA THR A 511 -18.73 21.12 23.27
C THR A 511 -20.13 21.49 22.76
N GLU A 512 -20.53 22.74 22.97
CA GLU A 512 -21.78 23.30 22.48
C GLU A 512 -21.85 23.23 20.94
N GLY A 513 -22.93 22.63 20.43
CA GLY A 513 -23.11 22.34 19.01
C GLY A 513 -22.69 20.94 18.56
N ILE A 514 -22.29 20.03 19.47
CA ILE A 514 -22.20 18.59 19.20
C ILE A 514 -23.45 17.91 19.78
N HIS A 515 -24.37 17.51 18.89
CA HIS A 515 -25.69 16.98 19.26
C HIS A 515 -25.76 15.46 19.06
N GLY A 516 -26.12 14.72 20.11
CA GLY A 516 -26.40 13.28 20.01
C GLY A 516 -27.80 13.03 19.45
N MET A 517 -27.88 12.38 18.30
CA MET A 517 -29.13 12.07 17.59
C MET A 517 -29.63 10.64 17.84
N GLY A 518 -28.73 9.75 18.29
CA GLY A 518 -28.96 8.32 18.46
C GLY A 518 -27.66 7.62 18.85
N ARG A 519 -27.71 6.29 18.99
CA ARG A 519 -26.53 5.49 19.37
C ARG A 519 -25.42 5.63 18.31
N GLY A 520 -24.33 6.31 18.64
CA GLY A 520 -23.24 6.56 17.70
C GLY A 520 -23.63 7.43 16.50
N GLN A 521 -24.68 8.25 16.63
CA GLN A 521 -25.15 9.18 15.61
C GLN A 521 -25.11 10.60 16.16
N ILE A 522 -24.47 11.51 15.43
CA ILE A 522 -24.25 12.90 15.86
C ILE A 522 -24.57 13.90 14.74
N ALA A 523 -24.98 15.10 15.15
CA ALA A 523 -25.05 16.28 14.30
C ALA A 523 -24.08 17.35 14.83
N LEU A 524 -23.51 18.14 13.92
CA LEU A 524 -22.54 19.20 14.22
C LEU A 524 -23.09 20.56 13.77
N GLU A 525 -23.01 21.55 14.66
CA GLU A 525 -23.19 22.97 14.36
C GLU A 525 -22.07 23.81 15.01
N GLY A 526 -22.23 25.14 15.05
CA GLY A 526 -21.34 26.04 15.77
C GLY A 526 -19.86 25.88 15.39
N ASN A 527 -18.98 25.94 16.39
CA ASN A 527 -17.54 25.80 16.19
C ASN A 527 -17.13 24.39 15.75
N ALA A 528 -17.84 23.35 16.20
CA ALA A 528 -17.55 21.96 15.83
C ALA A 528 -17.78 21.70 14.33
N LEU A 529 -18.85 22.26 13.73
CA LEU A 529 -19.09 22.18 12.28
C LEU A 529 -18.07 22.98 11.47
N ARG A 530 -17.65 24.16 11.97
CA ARG A 530 -16.61 24.98 11.32
C ARG A 530 -15.27 24.23 11.30
N LEU A 531 -14.88 23.64 12.43
CA LEU A 531 -13.67 22.82 12.57
C LEU A 531 -13.74 21.52 11.75
N TYR A 532 -14.90 20.87 11.66
CA TYR A 532 -15.13 19.73 10.76
C TYR A 532 -14.87 20.11 9.29
N ARG A 533 -15.39 21.27 8.83
CA ARG A 533 -15.18 21.76 7.47
C ARG A 533 -13.73 22.13 7.20
N TYR A 534 -13.06 22.72 8.20
CA TYR A 534 -11.62 22.98 8.14
C TYR A 534 -10.85 21.68 7.87
N PHE A 535 -11.01 20.66 8.73
CA PHE A 535 -10.34 19.38 8.55
C PHE A 535 -10.72 18.67 7.25
N ASP A 536 -11.97 18.77 6.78
CA ASP A 536 -12.34 18.21 5.48
C ASP A 536 -11.62 18.88 4.32
N ARG A 537 -11.44 20.21 4.36
CA ARG A 537 -10.72 20.99 3.34
C ARG A 537 -9.22 20.73 3.38
N THR A 538 -8.60 20.80 4.55
CA THR A 538 -7.13 20.73 4.67
C THR A 538 -6.60 19.30 4.54
N LEU A 539 -7.32 18.29 5.04
CA LEU A 539 -6.98 16.88 4.79
C LEU A 539 -7.30 16.44 3.36
N ALA A 540 -8.11 17.19 2.61
CA ALA A 540 -8.22 17.04 1.16
C ALA A 540 -6.99 17.62 0.43
N ALA A 541 -6.49 18.78 0.86
CA ALA A 541 -5.32 19.44 0.28
C ALA A 541 -4.02 18.62 0.44
N LEU A 542 -3.92 17.74 1.45
CA LEU A 542 -2.86 16.71 1.53
C LEU A 542 -2.84 15.76 0.33
N GLY A 543 -3.94 15.69 -0.45
CA GLY A 543 -4.00 14.96 -1.71
C GLY A 543 -3.36 15.71 -2.89
N ASP A 544 -3.33 17.05 -2.88
CA ASP A 544 -3.01 17.87 -4.06
C ASP A 544 -1.63 17.59 -4.70
N PRO A 545 -0.54 17.30 -3.95
CA PRO A 545 0.75 16.93 -4.54
C PRO A 545 0.70 15.71 -5.47
N PHE A 546 -0.27 14.81 -5.26
CA PHE A 546 -0.46 13.60 -6.05
C PHE A 546 -1.37 13.80 -7.28
N ALA A 547 -1.89 15.01 -7.51
CA ALA A 547 -2.89 15.34 -8.54
C ALA A 547 -4.06 14.30 -8.66
N PRO A 548 -4.69 13.88 -7.56
CA PRO A 548 -5.66 12.79 -7.56
C PRO A 548 -7.01 13.19 -8.19
N THR A 549 -7.69 12.22 -8.80
CA THR A 549 -9.04 12.40 -9.31
C THR A 549 -10.05 12.45 -8.15
N PRO A 550 -10.82 13.54 -7.95
CA PRO A 550 -11.80 13.60 -6.87
C PRO A 550 -12.97 12.65 -7.10
N MET A 551 -13.40 11.95 -6.06
CA MET A 551 -14.48 10.96 -6.09
C MET A 551 -15.37 11.09 -4.85
N LEU A 552 -16.67 11.34 -5.06
CA LEU A 552 -17.71 11.19 -4.04
C LEU A 552 -18.30 9.77 -4.16
N THR A 553 -18.27 9.01 -3.07
CA THR A 553 -18.77 7.61 -3.07
C THR A 553 -20.19 7.48 -2.54
N PRO A 554 -21.02 6.57 -3.07
CA PRO A 554 -22.32 6.25 -2.49
C PRO A 554 -22.20 5.70 -1.06
N THR A 555 -23.15 6.07 -0.19
CA THR A 555 -23.30 5.49 1.16
C THR A 555 -23.58 3.98 1.13
N LEU A 556 -24.30 3.51 0.10
CA LEU A 556 -24.62 2.09 -0.09
C LEU A 556 -23.51 1.41 -0.90
N ILE A 557 -23.08 0.24 -0.44
CA ILE A 557 -22.14 -0.64 -1.15
C ILE A 557 -22.81 -2.02 -1.39
N PRO A 558 -22.76 -2.60 -2.60
CA PRO A 558 -23.34 -3.92 -2.85
C PRO A 558 -22.70 -5.01 -1.99
N THR A 559 -23.49 -5.95 -1.48
CA THR A 559 -22.98 -7.12 -0.72
C THR A 559 -21.95 -7.90 -1.53
N THR A 560 -22.14 -8.02 -2.85
CA THR A 560 -21.19 -8.65 -3.78
C THR A 560 -19.83 -7.95 -3.85
N THR A 561 -19.77 -6.64 -3.60
CA THR A 561 -18.52 -5.86 -3.54
C THR A 561 -17.80 -6.08 -2.21
N LEU A 562 -18.52 -6.03 -1.07
CA LEU A 562 -17.91 -6.35 0.24
C LEU A 562 -17.44 -7.81 0.33
N SER A 563 -18.16 -8.73 -0.32
CA SER A 563 -17.75 -10.14 -0.45
C SER A 563 -16.41 -10.27 -1.22
N LYS A 564 -16.25 -9.56 -2.35
CA LYS A 564 -14.96 -9.47 -3.07
C LYS A 564 -13.83 -8.87 -2.22
N CYS A 565 -14.15 -7.97 -1.29
CA CYS A 565 -13.17 -7.40 -0.35
C CYS A 565 -12.85 -8.30 0.86
N ASP A 566 -13.28 -9.57 0.88
CA ASP A 566 -13.14 -10.52 2.02
C ASP A 566 -13.77 -10.02 3.34
N TYR A 567 -14.66 -9.02 3.26
CA TYR A 567 -15.13 -8.26 4.42
C TYR A 567 -16.02 -9.10 5.34
N PHE A 568 -16.85 -9.99 4.78
CA PHE A 568 -17.70 -10.90 5.55
C PHE A 568 -16.93 -12.02 6.25
N ARG A 569 -15.71 -12.35 5.80
CA ARG A 569 -14.84 -13.34 6.48
C ARG A 569 -14.03 -12.68 7.59
N SER A 570 -13.53 -11.46 7.36
CA SER A 570 -12.65 -10.77 8.29
C SER A 570 -13.39 -9.94 9.34
N PHE A 571 -14.50 -9.26 8.99
CA PHE A 571 -15.16 -8.24 9.81
C PHE A 571 -16.71 -8.28 9.81
N PRO A 572 -17.39 -9.45 9.82
CA PRO A 572 -18.85 -9.52 9.63
C PRO A 572 -19.67 -8.79 10.69
N HIS A 573 -19.16 -8.70 11.93
CA HIS A 573 -19.87 -8.19 13.10
C HIS A 573 -19.98 -6.65 13.16
N ILE A 574 -19.22 -5.90 12.34
CA ILE A 574 -19.33 -4.43 12.24
C ILE A 574 -20.12 -3.95 11.01
N VAL A 575 -20.54 -4.85 10.10
CA VAL A 575 -21.30 -4.49 8.90
C VAL A 575 -22.73 -4.08 9.27
N THR A 576 -23.20 -2.98 8.68
CA THR A 576 -24.63 -2.60 8.76
C THR A 576 -25.32 -2.94 7.44
N PHE A 577 -26.29 -3.85 7.51
CA PHE A 577 -27.05 -4.32 6.35
C PHE A 577 -28.26 -3.41 6.08
N THR A 578 -28.60 -3.20 4.80
CA THR A 578 -29.71 -2.33 4.40
C THR A 578 -30.76 -3.11 3.64
N SER A 579 -32.03 -2.99 4.04
CA SER A 579 -33.18 -3.61 3.38
C SER A 579 -34.42 -2.71 3.47
N HIS A 580 -35.46 -3.09 2.74
CA HIS A 580 -36.73 -2.41 2.60
C HIS A 580 -37.89 -3.42 2.54
N LEU A 581 -39.13 -2.94 2.64
CA LEU A 581 -40.31 -3.75 2.33
C LEU A 581 -40.32 -4.15 0.85
N PRO A 582 -40.78 -5.36 0.48
CA PRO A 582 -40.99 -5.73 -0.92
C PRO A 582 -42.06 -4.85 -1.57
N GLU A 583 -42.09 -4.82 -2.91
CA GLU A 583 -43.13 -4.14 -3.71
C GLU A 583 -44.49 -4.89 -3.69
N ASP A 584 -44.89 -5.38 -2.51
CA ASP A 584 -46.14 -6.07 -2.25
C ASP A 584 -47.09 -5.15 -1.46
N ARG A 585 -48.18 -4.74 -2.11
CA ARG A 585 -49.18 -3.86 -1.51
C ARG A 585 -49.78 -4.41 -0.23
N HIS A 586 -50.05 -5.71 -0.14
CA HIS A 586 -50.68 -6.32 1.04
C HIS A 586 -49.70 -6.29 2.23
N ARG A 587 -48.43 -6.64 2.00
CA ARG A 587 -47.40 -6.55 3.05
C ARG A 587 -47.18 -5.11 3.51
N ILE A 588 -47.17 -4.14 2.59
CA ILE A 588 -47.07 -2.71 2.93
C ILE A 588 -48.30 -2.24 3.74
N ASP A 589 -49.52 -2.60 3.32
CA ASP A 589 -50.75 -2.24 4.05
C ASP A 589 -50.83 -2.90 5.44
N ASP A 590 -50.36 -4.14 5.60
CA ASP A 590 -50.35 -4.86 6.89
C ASP A 590 -49.19 -4.45 7.81
N PHE A 591 -48.05 -4.01 7.25
CA PHE A 591 -47.00 -3.33 8.01
C PHE A 591 -47.49 -1.97 8.52
N ARG A 592 -48.16 -1.18 7.66
CA ARG A 592 -48.74 0.12 8.01
C ARG A 592 -49.74 0.01 9.17
N LYS A 593 -50.68 -0.96 9.12
CA LYS A 593 -51.69 -1.15 10.18
C LYS A 593 -51.07 -1.41 11.56
N ARG A 594 -50.01 -2.22 11.64
CA ARG A 594 -49.36 -2.57 12.92
C ARG A 594 -48.60 -1.42 13.56
N HIS A 595 -48.08 -0.50 12.76
CA HIS A 595 -47.20 0.58 13.22
C HIS A 595 -47.85 1.98 13.19
N HIS A 596 -49.10 2.14 12.74
CA HIS A 596 -49.70 3.48 12.60
C HIS A 596 -49.86 4.26 13.92
N ASP A 597 -50.02 3.54 15.03
CA ASP A 597 -50.12 4.08 16.40
C ASP A 597 -48.90 3.67 17.27
N ARG A 598 -47.73 3.40 16.66
CA ARG A 598 -46.49 3.00 17.38
C ARG A 598 -45.34 3.97 17.14
N ASP A 599 -44.58 4.23 18.19
CA ASP A 599 -43.32 4.98 18.14
C ASP A 599 -42.09 4.09 17.80
N ASP A 600 -42.29 2.78 17.69
CA ASP A 600 -41.26 1.74 17.48
C ASP A 600 -41.70 0.67 16.45
N LEU A 601 -40.79 -0.27 16.15
CA LEU A 601 -41.07 -1.43 15.29
C LEU A 601 -41.41 -2.67 16.14
N ASP A 602 -42.35 -3.50 15.66
CA ASP A 602 -42.64 -4.79 16.29
C ASP A 602 -41.57 -5.86 15.97
N ASP A 603 -41.52 -6.93 16.78
CA ASP A 603 -40.58 -8.05 16.62
C ASP A 603 -40.68 -8.77 15.26
N ARG A 604 -41.78 -8.57 14.52
CA ARG A 604 -42.00 -9.18 13.20
C ARG A 604 -41.53 -8.30 12.07
N ALA A 605 -41.27 -7.01 12.29
CA ALA A 605 -40.88 -6.06 11.25
C ALA A 605 -39.69 -6.54 10.40
N LEU A 606 -38.71 -7.22 11.00
CA LEU A 606 -37.58 -7.82 10.29
C LEU A 606 -38.01 -8.93 9.30
N SER A 607 -39.11 -9.66 9.57
CA SER A 607 -39.64 -10.69 8.65
C SER A 607 -40.40 -10.11 7.45
N ASP A 608 -40.68 -8.80 7.46
CA ASP A 608 -41.31 -8.06 6.37
C ASP A 608 -40.34 -7.42 5.38
N LEU A 609 -39.05 -7.37 5.71
CA LEU A 609 -38.01 -6.87 4.84
C LEU A 609 -37.54 -7.93 3.84
N VAL A 610 -36.97 -7.51 2.71
CA VAL A 610 -36.31 -8.40 1.75
C VAL A 610 -34.90 -8.79 2.23
N THR A 611 -34.25 -9.74 1.55
CA THR A 611 -32.82 -10.02 1.77
C THR A 611 -31.98 -8.78 1.40
N PRO A 612 -31.05 -8.32 2.26
CA PRO A 612 -30.18 -7.17 1.95
C PRO A 612 -29.33 -7.39 0.68
N GLU A 613 -29.58 -6.62 -0.38
CA GLU A 613 -28.70 -6.59 -1.56
C GLU A 613 -27.49 -5.67 -1.36
N ALA A 614 -27.58 -4.72 -0.44
CA ALA A 614 -26.55 -3.75 -0.09
C ALA A 614 -26.29 -3.68 1.43
N CYS A 615 -25.17 -3.06 1.77
CA CYS A 615 -24.78 -2.65 3.11
C CYS A 615 -24.48 -1.14 3.11
N LEU A 616 -24.43 -0.53 4.29
CA LEU A 616 -23.77 0.77 4.45
C LEU A 616 -22.25 0.58 4.33
N SER A 617 -21.56 1.51 3.67
CA SER A 617 -20.12 1.38 3.38
C SER A 617 -19.27 1.44 4.64
N PRO A 618 -18.36 0.50 4.91
CA PRO A 618 -17.50 0.53 6.10
C PRO A 618 -16.09 1.15 5.87
N ALA A 619 -15.73 1.40 4.61
CA ALA A 619 -14.60 2.23 4.14
C ALA A 619 -15.02 2.85 2.79
N VAL A 620 -14.30 3.86 2.26
CA VAL A 620 -14.65 4.48 0.97
C VAL A 620 -13.79 3.97 -0.20
N CYS A 621 -12.56 3.53 0.05
CA CYS A 621 -11.67 2.94 -0.96
C CYS A 621 -12.26 1.70 -1.68
N TYR A 622 -13.16 0.94 -1.04
CA TYR A 622 -13.81 -0.21 -1.70
C TYR A 622 -14.59 0.16 -2.98
N HIS A 623 -15.10 1.39 -3.07
CA HIS A 623 -15.74 1.90 -4.28
C HIS A 623 -14.73 2.18 -5.40
N VAL A 624 -13.48 2.55 -5.07
CA VAL A 624 -12.41 2.79 -6.06
C VAL A 624 -12.02 1.50 -6.77
N TYR A 625 -11.88 0.39 -6.02
CA TYR A 625 -11.61 -0.93 -6.60
C TYR A 625 -12.80 -1.43 -7.43
N ALA A 626 -14.04 -1.19 -6.96
CA ALA A 626 -15.25 -1.52 -7.71
C ALA A 626 -15.39 -0.72 -9.02
N ALA A 627 -15.03 0.56 -9.02
CA ALA A 627 -15.06 1.45 -10.19
C ALA A 627 -13.94 1.15 -11.21
N ASN A 628 -12.91 0.42 -10.81
CA ASN A 628 -11.79 -0.01 -11.66
C ASN A 628 -11.73 -1.53 -11.85
N ARG A 629 -12.87 -2.21 -11.72
CA ARG A 629 -13.00 -3.63 -11.99
C ARG A 629 -12.78 -3.94 -13.48
N ASP A 630 -12.19 -5.10 -13.77
CA ASP A 630 -12.05 -5.66 -15.12
C ASP A 630 -11.25 -4.71 -16.07
N ARG A 631 -10.21 -4.05 -15.54
CA ARG A 631 -9.39 -3.03 -16.24
C ARG A 631 -7.91 -3.37 -16.23
N VAL A 632 -7.22 -2.98 -17.30
CA VAL A 632 -5.78 -2.71 -17.27
C VAL A 632 -5.59 -1.20 -17.11
N ILE A 633 -4.75 -0.77 -16.18
CA ILE A 633 -4.37 0.64 -15.96
C ILE A 633 -2.93 0.88 -16.42
N ALA A 634 -2.63 2.11 -16.87
CA ALA A 634 -1.29 2.48 -17.33
C ALA A 634 -0.22 2.33 -16.23
N ALA A 635 1.05 2.18 -16.63
CA ALA A 635 2.17 1.93 -15.72
C ALA A 635 2.32 3.01 -14.62
N GLU A 636 2.06 4.27 -14.97
CA GLU A 636 2.05 5.44 -14.07
C GLU A 636 0.94 5.43 -13.00
N GLY A 637 0.00 4.49 -13.07
CA GLY A 637 -1.01 4.25 -12.04
C GLY A 637 -2.16 5.27 -11.98
N LEU A 638 -3.17 4.96 -11.17
CA LEU A 638 -4.32 5.83 -10.89
C LEU A 638 -4.29 6.35 -9.45
N ARG A 639 -4.80 7.56 -9.26
CA ARG A 639 -4.77 8.31 -7.99
C ARG A 639 -6.14 8.92 -7.76
N TYR A 640 -6.74 8.68 -6.60
CA TYR A 640 -8.10 9.14 -6.27
C TYR A 640 -8.15 9.85 -4.92
N ALA A 641 -8.92 10.94 -4.83
CA ALA A 641 -9.22 11.65 -3.59
C ALA A 641 -10.70 11.42 -3.26
N VAL A 642 -10.94 10.50 -2.35
CA VAL A 642 -12.24 9.89 -2.08
C VAL A 642 -12.83 10.49 -0.81
N VAL A 643 -14.13 10.77 -0.82
CA VAL A 643 -14.88 11.14 0.39
C VAL A 643 -16.27 10.49 0.41
N GLY A 644 -16.73 10.10 1.60
CA GLY A 644 -18.04 9.50 1.81
C GLY A 644 -18.33 9.16 3.27
N ARG A 645 -19.57 8.81 3.56
CA ARG A 645 -19.98 8.33 4.90
C ARG A 645 -19.54 6.88 5.10
N CYS A 646 -19.05 6.58 6.30
CA CYS A 646 -18.65 5.25 6.73
C CYS A 646 -19.44 4.79 7.95
N PHE A 647 -19.72 3.48 8.00
CA PHE A 647 -20.58 2.87 9.01
C PHE A 647 -19.95 1.62 9.62
N ARG A 648 -19.80 1.58 10.94
CA ARG A 648 -19.19 0.47 11.69
C ARG A 648 -19.87 0.26 13.03
N TYR A 649 -20.36 -0.95 13.29
CA TYR A 649 -21.07 -1.25 14.55
C TYR A 649 -20.11 -1.64 15.70
N GLU A 650 -19.34 -0.68 16.20
CA GLU A 650 -18.34 -0.84 17.28
C GLU A 650 -18.93 -0.91 18.72
N SER A 651 -19.70 -1.97 19.00
CA SER A 651 -20.15 -2.42 20.34
C SER A 651 -20.61 -1.31 21.32
N SER A 652 -20.22 -1.36 22.60
CA SER A 652 -20.80 -0.58 23.71
C SER A 652 -20.23 0.83 23.88
N LYS A 653 -19.13 1.17 23.19
CA LYS A 653 -18.37 2.43 23.38
C LYS A 653 -18.79 3.57 22.44
N MET A 654 -20.04 3.59 21.97
CA MET A 654 -20.59 4.57 21.01
C MET A 654 -21.10 5.86 21.69
N THR A 655 -20.27 6.50 22.52
CA THR A 655 -20.66 7.60 23.41
C THR A 655 -20.34 9.00 22.88
N ASP A 656 -19.38 9.12 21.98
CA ASP A 656 -18.76 10.38 21.57
C ASP A 656 -18.05 10.22 20.22
N LEU A 657 -17.49 11.32 19.71
CA LEU A 657 -16.83 11.39 18.39
C LEU A 657 -15.64 10.43 18.21
N ARG A 658 -15.07 9.82 19.27
CA ARG A 658 -14.02 8.80 19.12
C ARG A 658 -14.55 7.54 18.44
N ARG A 659 -15.81 7.16 18.67
CA ARG A 659 -16.43 5.93 18.13
C ARG A 659 -17.90 6.19 17.82
N LEU A 660 -18.17 6.41 16.54
CA LEU A 660 -19.51 6.60 16.01
C LEU A 660 -19.93 5.37 15.20
N TRP A 661 -21.23 5.10 15.15
CA TRP A 661 -21.80 4.14 14.20
C TRP A 661 -21.76 4.73 12.79
N GLU A 662 -22.01 6.04 12.67
CA GLU A 662 -21.96 6.81 11.42
C GLU A 662 -20.89 7.92 11.52
N PHE A 663 -19.93 7.93 10.61
CA PHE A 663 -18.87 8.95 10.53
C PHE A 663 -18.51 9.27 9.07
N THR A 664 -17.59 10.20 8.84
CA THR A 664 -17.11 10.57 7.49
C THR A 664 -15.66 10.16 7.32
N MET A 665 -15.38 9.46 6.22
CA MET A 665 -14.04 9.05 5.84
C MET A 665 -13.59 9.76 4.57
N ARG A 666 -12.36 10.25 4.60
CA ARG A 666 -11.63 10.79 3.45
C ARG A 666 -10.41 9.91 3.20
N GLU A 667 -10.22 9.45 1.96
CA GLU A 667 -9.09 8.58 1.59
C GLU A 667 -8.40 9.10 0.31
N ILE A 668 -7.07 9.19 0.33
CA ILE A 668 -6.26 9.26 -0.89
C ILE A 668 -5.91 7.81 -1.26
N VAL A 669 -6.30 7.34 -2.44
CA VAL A 669 -6.13 5.94 -2.87
C VAL A 669 -5.26 5.88 -4.13
N PHE A 670 -4.19 5.09 -4.07
CA PHE A 670 -3.24 4.86 -5.15
C PHE A 670 -3.36 3.44 -5.68
N LEU A 671 -3.44 3.28 -7.00
CA LEU A 671 -3.47 2.01 -7.73
C LEU A 671 -2.29 1.99 -8.71
N GLY A 672 -1.44 0.96 -8.71
CA GLY A 672 -0.28 0.92 -9.60
C GLY A 672 0.64 -0.28 -9.40
N SER A 673 1.87 -0.18 -9.90
CA SER A 673 2.92 -1.16 -9.62
C SER A 673 3.32 -1.11 -8.14
N ARG A 674 3.86 -2.23 -7.62
CA ARG A 674 4.30 -2.37 -6.22
C ARG A 674 5.12 -1.17 -5.74
N ASP A 675 6.21 -0.88 -6.45
CA ASP A 675 7.20 0.10 -6.00
C ASP A 675 6.68 1.53 -6.21
N GLY A 676 5.85 1.76 -7.24
CA GLY A 676 5.17 3.03 -7.48
C GLY A 676 4.18 3.40 -6.38
N VAL A 677 3.35 2.47 -5.89
CA VAL A 677 2.42 2.77 -4.78
C VAL A 677 3.12 2.86 -3.43
N LEU A 678 4.22 2.13 -3.21
CA LEU A 678 5.01 2.24 -1.99
C LEU A 678 5.70 3.61 -1.88
N GLY A 679 6.30 4.13 -2.96
CA GLY A 679 6.87 5.49 -2.95
C GLY A 679 5.84 6.58 -2.62
N LEU A 680 4.61 6.44 -3.14
CA LEU A 680 3.50 7.34 -2.82
C LEU A 680 3.03 7.23 -1.35
N ARG A 681 3.22 6.07 -0.70
CA ARG A 681 2.94 5.89 0.73
C ARG A 681 3.91 6.66 1.61
N GLU A 682 5.20 6.62 1.31
CA GLU A 682 6.22 7.33 2.08
C GLU A 682 6.06 8.85 1.94
N GLN A 683 5.74 9.35 0.73
CA GLN A 683 5.35 10.74 0.51
C GLN A 683 4.11 11.11 1.34
N GLY A 684 3.08 10.25 1.35
CA GLY A 684 1.90 10.43 2.20
C GLY A 684 2.21 10.46 3.70
N ASN A 685 3.20 9.70 4.16
CA ASN A 685 3.66 9.69 5.54
C ASN A 685 4.30 11.04 5.94
N VAL A 686 5.17 11.60 5.09
CA VAL A 686 5.79 12.92 5.34
C VAL A 686 4.75 14.03 5.35
N LEU A 687 3.82 14.04 4.39
CA LEU A 687 2.75 15.06 4.34
C LEU A 687 1.86 15.05 5.60
N VAL A 688 1.53 13.87 6.14
CA VAL A 688 0.81 13.76 7.42
C VAL A 688 1.68 14.16 8.61
N SER A 689 2.98 13.86 8.58
CA SER A 689 3.92 14.22 9.65
C SER A 689 4.03 15.74 9.80
N ASN A 690 4.20 16.45 8.69
CA ASN A 690 4.24 17.91 8.63
C ASN A 690 2.90 18.49 9.09
N TYR A 691 1.77 17.96 8.59
CA TYR A 691 0.43 18.40 8.99
C TYR A 691 0.21 18.39 10.51
N LEU A 692 0.70 17.36 11.22
CA LEU A 692 0.61 17.30 12.69
C LEU A 692 1.44 18.37 13.39
N ALA A 693 2.59 18.76 12.85
CA ALA A 693 3.41 19.84 13.40
C ALA A 693 2.80 21.22 13.11
N ASP A 694 2.46 21.50 11.85
CA ASP A 694 1.95 22.80 11.37
C ASP A 694 0.65 23.23 12.08
N HIS A 695 -0.17 22.26 12.50
CA HIS A 695 -1.44 22.49 13.19
C HIS A 695 -1.35 22.49 14.73
N ASP A 696 -0.16 22.39 15.31
CA ASP A 696 0.09 22.19 16.75
C ASP A 696 -0.70 21.00 17.34
N ILE A 697 -0.75 19.87 16.62
CA ILE A 697 -1.48 18.67 17.07
C ILE A 697 -0.49 17.65 17.65
N ALA A 698 -0.71 17.28 18.91
CA ALA A 698 0.02 16.17 19.52
C ALA A 698 -0.47 14.84 18.94
N GLY A 699 0.43 14.11 18.28
CA GLY A 699 0.16 12.79 17.70
C GLY A 699 1.42 12.09 17.20
N GLU A 700 1.31 10.78 16.97
CA GLU A 700 2.36 9.89 16.50
C GLU A 700 1.86 9.04 15.31
N ILE A 701 2.73 8.75 14.34
CA ILE A 701 2.47 7.76 13.27
C ILE A 701 3.23 6.48 13.65
N ARG A 702 2.55 5.34 13.74
CA ARG A 702 3.13 4.10 14.30
C ARG A 702 2.58 2.82 13.68
N THR A 703 3.31 1.70 13.78
CA THR A 703 2.87 0.39 13.29
C THR A 703 1.60 -0.11 13.98
N ALA A 704 0.65 -0.58 13.17
CA ALA A 704 -0.72 -0.84 13.59
C ALA A 704 -1.27 -2.15 13.02
N SER A 705 -2.41 -2.56 13.56
CA SER A 705 -3.17 -3.76 13.19
C SER A 705 -4.65 -3.42 13.16
N ASP A 706 -5.39 -3.92 12.18
CA ASP A 706 -6.83 -3.62 12.09
C ASP A 706 -7.56 -4.14 13.34
N PRO A 707 -8.23 -3.28 14.13
CA PRO A 707 -8.65 -3.60 15.50
C PRO A 707 -9.93 -4.46 15.59
N PHE A 708 -10.20 -5.28 14.57
CA PHE A 708 -11.47 -5.96 14.34
C PHE A 708 -11.32 -7.44 13.92
N PHE A 709 -10.10 -8.00 13.91
CA PHE A 709 -9.92 -9.42 13.58
C PHE A 709 -10.36 -10.33 14.73
N ILE A 710 -11.59 -10.85 14.66
CA ILE A 710 -12.13 -11.90 15.56
C ILE A 710 -12.28 -13.25 14.82
N ALA A 711 -11.47 -13.45 13.77
CA ALA A 711 -11.44 -14.68 12.98
C ALA A 711 -10.39 -15.66 13.55
N PRO A 712 -10.48 -16.99 13.28
CA PRO A 712 -9.48 -17.96 13.75
C PRO A 712 -8.05 -17.71 13.24
N ASP A 713 -7.87 -16.90 12.20
CA ASP A 713 -6.57 -16.47 11.66
C ASP A 713 -6.12 -15.07 12.16
N ALA A 714 -6.81 -14.50 13.15
CA ALA A 714 -6.58 -13.14 13.66
C ALA A 714 -5.14 -12.92 14.14
N ASP A 715 -4.61 -13.76 15.02
CA ASP A 715 -3.26 -13.58 15.59
C ASP A 715 -2.16 -13.58 14.51
N ALA A 716 -2.31 -14.43 13.49
CA ALA A 716 -1.38 -14.47 12.36
C ALA A 716 -1.48 -13.20 11.50
N LYS A 717 -2.70 -12.67 11.28
CA LYS A 717 -2.92 -11.39 10.57
C LYS A 717 -2.37 -10.20 11.36
N THR A 718 -2.66 -10.12 12.66
CA THR A 718 -2.15 -9.08 13.57
C THR A 718 -0.63 -9.11 13.61
N PHE A 719 -0.02 -10.28 13.82
CA PHE A 719 1.45 -10.44 13.78
C PHE A 719 2.04 -10.01 12.43
N PHE A 720 1.43 -10.44 11.32
CA PHE A 720 1.90 -10.08 9.98
C PHE A 720 1.84 -8.57 9.75
N GLN A 721 0.72 -7.89 10.05
CA GLN A 721 0.61 -6.44 9.87
C GLN A 721 1.65 -5.66 10.68
N LEU A 722 1.87 -6.05 11.95
CA LEU A 722 2.80 -5.40 12.86
C LEU A 722 4.28 -5.68 12.54
N SER A 723 4.59 -6.77 11.83
CA SER A 723 5.96 -7.15 11.46
C SER A 723 6.34 -6.84 10.00
N SER A 724 5.37 -6.54 9.12
CA SER A 724 5.58 -6.27 7.69
C SER A 724 5.49 -4.78 7.30
N ASP A 725 5.31 -3.88 8.27
CA ASP A 725 5.06 -2.44 8.06
C ASP A 725 3.84 -2.13 7.16
N THR A 726 2.95 -3.10 6.88
CA THR A 726 1.83 -2.96 5.92
C THR A 726 0.73 -2.00 6.36
N LYS A 727 0.64 -1.69 7.66
CA LYS A 727 -0.32 -0.71 8.22
C LYS A 727 0.35 0.19 9.25
N TRP A 728 0.18 1.51 9.08
CA TRP A 728 0.50 2.52 10.08
C TRP A 728 -0.77 3.29 10.48
N GLU A 729 -0.89 3.70 11.73
CA GLU A 729 -2.01 4.53 12.24
C GLU A 729 -1.53 5.91 12.67
N ILE A 730 -2.32 6.92 12.29
CA ILE A 730 -2.18 8.31 12.70
C ILE A 730 -2.88 8.44 14.06
N SER A 731 -2.09 8.41 15.12
CA SER A 731 -2.53 8.26 16.51
C SER A 731 -2.44 9.60 17.23
N LEU A 732 -3.57 10.29 17.39
CA LEU A 732 -3.63 11.59 18.07
C LEU A 732 -3.68 11.39 19.59
N LEU A 733 -2.98 12.24 20.33
CA LEU A 733 -2.83 12.10 21.78
C LEU A 733 -4.07 12.63 22.52
N LEU A 734 -4.48 11.91 23.57
CA LEU A 734 -5.57 12.24 24.48
C LEU A 734 -5.09 12.23 25.95
N PRO A 735 -5.89 12.78 26.90
CA PRO A 735 -5.56 12.78 28.32
C PRO A 735 -5.20 11.39 28.85
N GLY A 736 -4.30 11.34 29.84
CA GLY A 736 -3.84 10.06 30.41
C GLY A 736 -2.97 9.22 29.47
N ASN A 737 -2.41 9.81 28.40
CA ASN A 737 -1.60 9.13 27.39
C ASN A 737 -2.37 8.10 26.52
N GLU A 738 -3.71 8.25 26.43
CA GLU A 738 -4.55 7.55 25.46
C GLU A 738 -4.18 8.00 24.02
N ARG A 739 -4.26 7.07 23.06
CA ARG A 739 -4.04 7.34 21.62
C ARG A 739 -5.31 7.06 20.82
N LEU A 740 -5.77 8.04 20.05
CA LEU A 740 -6.91 7.94 19.14
C LEU A 740 -6.44 7.79 17.68
N ALA A 741 -6.69 6.62 17.07
CA ALA A 741 -6.44 6.40 15.65
C ALA A 741 -7.40 7.22 14.78
N ALA A 742 -7.00 8.44 14.41
CA ALA A 742 -7.78 9.37 13.59
C ALA A 742 -7.54 9.19 12.07
N GLY A 743 -6.60 8.33 11.70
CA GLY A 743 -6.33 7.96 10.31
C GLY A 743 -5.33 6.80 10.19
N SER A 744 -5.01 6.40 8.96
CA SER A 744 -4.06 5.29 8.69
C SER A 744 -3.42 5.35 7.31
N LEU A 745 -2.22 4.78 7.18
CA LEU A 745 -1.51 4.59 5.92
C LEU A 745 -1.35 3.09 5.65
N ASN A 746 -2.09 2.57 4.69
CA ASN A 746 -2.28 1.14 4.44
C ASN A 746 -1.65 0.74 3.10
N TYR A 747 -0.95 -0.40 3.06
CA TYR A 747 -0.47 -1.05 1.84
C TYR A 747 -1.11 -2.45 1.73
N HIS A 748 -1.86 -2.68 0.66
CA HIS A 748 -2.73 -3.86 0.53
C HIS A 748 -2.13 -4.99 -0.30
N SER A 749 -0.90 -4.83 -0.80
CA SER A 749 -0.38 -5.60 -1.93
C SER A 749 -1.37 -5.56 -3.13
N ASP A 750 -1.31 -6.59 -3.95
CA ASP A 750 -2.15 -6.93 -5.10
C ASP A 750 -3.49 -7.59 -4.77
N PHE A 751 -3.89 -7.62 -3.49
CA PHE A 751 -5.16 -8.24 -3.06
C PHE A 751 -6.37 -7.68 -3.80
N PHE A 752 -6.51 -6.35 -3.85
CA PHE A 752 -7.61 -5.70 -4.56
C PHE A 752 -7.47 -5.80 -6.09
N GLY A 753 -6.26 -5.80 -6.64
CA GLY A 753 -6.00 -6.09 -8.05
C GLY A 753 -6.59 -7.44 -8.46
N ARG A 754 -6.23 -8.52 -7.75
CA ARG A 754 -6.77 -9.86 -7.99
C ARG A 754 -8.28 -9.95 -7.76
N ALA A 755 -8.79 -9.39 -6.66
CA ALA A 755 -10.21 -9.48 -6.31
C ALA A 755 -11.14 -8.77 -7.31
N PHE A 756 -10.65 -7.71 -7.97
CA PHE A 756 -11.38 -6.90 -8.94
C PHE A 756 -10.92 -7.08 -10.39
N ALA A 757 -10.00 -8.01 -10.68
CA ALA A 757 -9.41 -8.18 -12.02
C ALA A 757 -8.90 -6.84 -12.59
N CYS A 758 -8.12 -6.14 -11.76
CA CYS A 758 -7.46 -4.88 -12.11
C CYS A 758 -5.96 -5.14 -12.19
N ASP A 759 -5.39 -4.96 -13.39
CA ASP A 759 -3.98 -5.18 -13.71
C ASP A 759 -3.32 -3.86 -14.11
N VAL A 760 -2.00 -3.81 -14.06
CA VAL A 760 -1.14 -2.69 -14.48
C VAL A 760 -0.37 -3.10 -15.71
N GLU A 761 -0.35 -2.24 -16.72
CA GLU A 761 0.35 -2.44 -17.98
C GLU A 761 1.83 -2.77 -17.75
N GLY A 762 2.27 -3.92 -18.25
CA GLY A 762 3.64 -4.43 -18.08
C GLY A 762 4.00 -4.97 -16.68
N ALA A 763 3.14 -4.82 -15.67
CA ALA A 763 3.45 -5.18 -14.27
C ALA A 763 2.53 -6.23 -13.62
N GLY A 764 1.40 -6.60 -14.25
CA GLY A 764 0.48 -7.62 -13.74
C GLY A 764 -0.49 -7.07 -12.67
N PRO A 765 -1.00 -7.90 -11.74
CA PRO A 765 -2.03 -7.50 -10.78
C PRO A 765 -1.73 -6.21 -10.01
N MET A 766 -2.71 -5.29 -10.01
CA MET A 766 -2.58 -3.96 -9.43
C MET A 766 -2.35 -4.00 -7.92
N HIS A 767 -1.24 -3.41 -7.48
CA HIS A 767 -0.95 -3.13 -6.07
C HIS A 767 -1.61 -1.81 -5.65
N SER A 768 -2.04 -1.70 -4.39
CA SER A 768 -2.67 -0.47 -3.88
C SER A 768 -2.20 -0.03 -2.50
N VAL A 769 -2.31 1.28 -2.29
CA VAL A 769 -2.09 1.99 -1.02
C VAL A 769 -3.26 2.93 -0.77
N CYS A 770 -3.62 3.18 0.48
CA CYS A 770 -4.42 4.36 0.82
C CYS A 770 -3.92 5.11 2.06
N VAL A 771 -4.14 6.42 2.09
CA VAL A 771 -3.97 7.32 3.22
C VAL A 771 -5.37 7.80 3.63
N ALA A 772 -5.82 7.39 4.81
CA ALA A 772 -7.21 7.51 5.25
C ALA A 772 -7.35 8.38 6.51
N PHE A 773 -8.41 9.18 6.60
CA PHE A 773 -8.73 10.07 7.71
C PHE A 773 -10.21 9.92 8.12
N GLY A 774 -10.51 9.90 9.42
CA GLY A 774 -11.87 9.94 9.97
C GLY A 774 -12.14 11.29 10.63
N LEU A 775 -12.91 12.16 9.97
CA LEU A 775 -12.93 13.61 10.24
C LEU A 775 -13.40 13.95 11.66
N GLU A 776 -14.41 13.25 12.17
CA GLU A 776 -14.97 13.44 13.51
C GLU A 776 -13.93 13.16 14.62
N ARG A 777 -12.95 12.27 14.38
CA ARG A 777 -11.85 12.00 15.32
C ARG A 777 -10.83 13.14 15.38
N TRP A 778 -10.60 13.84 14.27
CA TRP A 778 -9.74 15.04 14.24
C TRP A 778 -10.38 16.20 14.99
N VAL A 779 -11.69 16.44 14.77
CA VAL A 779 -12.49 17.41 15.54
C VAL A 779 -12.40 17.13 17.05
N TYR A 780 -12.60 15.88 17.46
CA TYR A 780 -12.54 15.47 18.87
C TYR A 780 -11.16 15.69 19.51
N ALA A 781 -10.10 15.14 18.91
CA ALA A 781 -8.75 15.23 19.47
C ALA A 781 -8.28 16.70 19.54
N PHE A 782 -8.59 17.49 18.51
CA PHE A 782 -8.27 18.90 18.49
C PHE A 782 -8.97 19.67 19.62
N LEU A 783 -10.30 19.52 19.79
CA LEU A 783 -11.04 20.16 20.88
C LEU A 783 -10.56 19.69 22.27
N THR A 784 -10.11 18.43 22.39
CA THR A 784 -9.54 17.91 23.65
C THR A 784 -8.21 18.58 23.98
N GLN A 785 -7.32 18.76 22.99
CA GLN A 785 -6.02 19.40 23.17
C GLN A 785 -6.16 20.92 23.37
N HIS A 786 -6.83 21.61 22.44
CA HIS A 786 -6.86 23.08 22.36
C HIS A 786 -8.01 23.76 23.11
N GLY A 787 -9.05 23.01 23.48
CA GLY A 787 -10.26 23.54 24.11
C GLY A 787 -11.22 24.16 23.11
N ASP A 788 -12.33 24.70 23.62
CA ASP A 788 -13.49 25.09 22.80
C ASP A 788 -13.48 26.55 22.34
N ASP A 789 -12.58 27.37 22.91
CA ASP A 789 -12.42 28.82 22.70
C ASP A 789 -11.54 29.11 21.48
N PRO A 790 -12.10 29.56 20.33
CA PRO A 790 -11.32 29.76 19.12
C PRO A 790 -10.25 30.84 19.24
N SER A 791 -10.35 31.75 20.20
CA SER A 791 -9.31 32.78 20.43
C SER A 791 -7.97 32.17 20.83
N ARG A 792 -7.98 30.93 21.37
CA ARG A 792 -6.81 30.18 21.84
C ARG A 792 -6.29 29.15 20.85
N TRP A 793 -7.02 28.90 19.75
CA TRP A 793 -6.64 27.91 18.75
C TRP A 793 -5.39 28.37 17.96
N PRO A 794 -4.61 27.44 17.37
CA PRO A 794 -3.47 27.75 16.52
C PRO A 794 -3.82 28.72 15.41
N GLU A 795 -2.89 29.61 15.07
CA GLU A 795 -3.13 30.76 14.20
C GLU A 795 -3.63 30.36 12.79
N ILE A 796 -3.08 29.28 12.24
CA ILE A 796 -3.48 28.66 10.96
C ILE A 796 -4.96 28.24 10.93
N ILE A 797 -5.48 27.72 12.05
CA ILE A 797 -6.89 27.30 12.19
C ILE A 797 -7.76 28.53 12.48
N ARG A 798 -7.28 29.47 13.31
CA ARG A 798 -8.05 30.65 13.71
C ARG A 798 -8.32 31.62 12.56
N ARG A 799 -7.39 31.76 11.60
CA ARG A 799 -7.55 32.55 10.37
C ARG A 799 -8.24 31.80 9.24
N ALA A 800 -8.74 30.59 9.47
CA ALA A 800 -9.41 29.83 8.43
C ALA A 800 -10.75 30.49 8.03
N PRO A 801 -11.12 30.53 6.73
CA PRO A 801 -12.41 31.06 6.27
C PRO A 801 -13.65 30.41 6.90
N GLU A 802 -13.52 29.20 7.45
CA GLU A 802 -14.56 28.54 8.23
C GLU A 802 -14.82 29.22 9.59
N LEU A 803 -13.84 29.92 10.15
CA LEU A 803 -13.81 30.42 11.53
C LEU A 803 -13.77 31.95 11.64
N GLU A 804 -13.20 32.64 10.64
CA GLU A 804 -13.34 34.09 10.52
C GLU A 804 -14.84 34.49 10.39
N GLY A 805 -15.23 35.61 11.00
CA GLY A 805 -16.64 36.03 11.08
C GLY A 805 -17.40 35.62 12.36
N SER A 806 -16.72 35.49 13.51
CA SER A 806 -17.33 35.29 14.84
C SER A 806 -17.96 36.55 15.46
N GLY A 807 -18.23 37.59 14.64
CA GLY A 807 -18.87 38.84 15.04
C GLY A 807 -20.36 38.88 14.70
N ALA A 808 -21.21 38.93 15.73
CA ALA A 808 -22.64 39.28 15.69
C ALA A 808 -23.65 38.32 14.99
N ALA A 809 -24.29 37.51 15.85
CA ALA A 809 -25.74 37.52 16.10
C ALA A 809 -26.77 36.95 15.10
N ARG A 810 -27.59 36.04 15.67
CA ARG A 810 -29.00 35.70 15.35
C ARG A 810 -29.27 34.90 14.06
N GLY A 811 -30.18 33.95 14.18
CA GLY A 811 -30.54 33.01 13.11
C GLY A 811 -31.67 33.50 12.20
N ALA A 812 -31.69 32.96 10.98
CA ALA A 812 -32.81 32.98 10.06
C ALA A 812 -32.87 31.62 9.34
N SER A 813 -34.05 31.01 9.28
CA SER A 813 -34.26 29.76 8.52
C SER A 813 -34.39 30.06 7.03
N VAL A 814 -33.63 29.33 6.19
CA VAL A 814 -33.75 29.39 4.72
C VAL A 814 -33.73 27.98 4.15
N SER A 815 -34.55 27.76 3.12
CA SER A 815 -34.80 26.48 2.45
C SER A 815 -33.71 26.08 1.45
N ILE A 816 -33.71 24.79 1.08
CA ILE A 816 -32.88 24.23 0.01
C ILE A 816 -33.54 24.48 -1.35
N PRO A 817 -32.79 24.97 -2.36
CA PRO A 817 -33.11 24.72 -3.76
C PRO A 817 -31.98 24.01 -4.52
N SER A 818 -32.38 22.95 -5.23
CA SER A 818 -31.75 22.32 -6.41
C SER A 818 -30.39 22.83 -6.94
N HIS A 819 -29.42 21.93 -7.00
CA HIS A 819 -28.19 22.03 -7.79
C HIS A 819 -28.48 21.96 -9.32
N PRO A 820 -27.81 22.79 -10.14
CA PRO A 820 -27.66 22.51 -11.57
C PRO A 820 -26.20 22.58 -12.09
N ALA A 821 -25.98 21.95 -13.25
CA ALA A 821 -24.97 22.23 -14.29
C ALA A 821 -23.51 22.62 -13.90
N TRP A 822 -22.66 21.59 -13.82
CA TRP A 822 -21.36 21.43 -14.53
C TRP A 822 -20.63 22.64 -15.18
N ARG A 823 -19.30 22.71 -14.97
CA ARG A 823 -18.25 23.37 -15.79
C ARG A 823 -18.09 24.91 -15.78
N ALA A 824 -17.46 25.45 -14.73
CA ALA A 824 -16.37 26.46 -14.77
C ALA A 824 -15.90 26.70 -13.32
N GLY A 825 -14.62 26.91 -12.98
CA GLY A 825 -13.35 26.89 -13.71
C GLY A 825 -12.18 26.75 -12.70
N ARG A 826 -10.91 26.81 -13.13
CA ARG A 826 -9.76 26.69 -12.20
C ARG A 826 -9.48 28.00 -11.44
N SER A 827 -9.30 27.93 -10.12
CA SER A 827 -8.49 28.89 -9.35
C SER A 827 -7.90 28.25 -8.08
N LYS A 828 -6.56 28.11 -8.05
CA LYS A 828 -5.75 28.00 -6.81
C LYS A 828 -5.61 29.41 -6.17
N PRO A 829 -4.87 29.58 -5.06
CA PRO A 829 -4.71 28.77 -3.83
C PRO A 829 -5.34 29.56 -2.63
N GLU A 830 -4.86 29.38 -1.40
CA GLU A 830 -5.39 30.04 -0.18
C GLU A 830 -5.35 31.59 -0.19
N PRO A 831 -6.26 32.24 0.59
CA PRO A 831 -6.36 33.70 0.66
C PRO A 831 -5.25 34.36 1.48
N ILE A 832 -4.96 35.62 1.13
CA ILE A 832 -4.08 36.55 1.83
C ILE A 832 -4.73 37.05 3.14
N PRO A 833 -3.95 37.49 4.15
CA PRO A 833 -4.48 38.03 5.40
C PRO A 833 -5.50 39.17 5.20
N ALA A 834 -6.58 39.15 5.99
CA ALA A 834 -7.76 39.99 5.86
C ALA A 834 -7.58 41.50 6.21
N SER A 835 -6.35 42.02 6.13
CA SER A 835 -6.02 43.43 6.37
C SER A 835 -5.68 44.23 5.12
N ILE A 836 -5.55 43.60 3.94
CA ILE A 836 -5.35 44.33 2.68
C ILE A 836 -6.71 44.72 2.10
N ASP A 837 -6.98 46.02 1.99
CA ASP A 837 -8.15 46.56 1.28
C ASP A 837 -7.93 46.48 -0.24
N LEU A 838 -8.05 45.26 -0.78
CA LEU A 838 -7.92 44.92 -2.20
C LEU A 838 -9.09 45.48 -3.06
N ALA A 839 -9.76 46.54 -2.62
CA ALA A 839 -10.62 47.40 -3.43
C ALA A 839 -9.86 48.59 -4.05
N GLN A 840 -8.61 48.85 -3.62
CA GLN A 840 -7.73 49.82 -4.27
C GLN A 840 -7.24 49.32 -5.63
N ASP A 841 -6.89 50.26 -6.52
CA ASP A 841 -6.39 49.94 -7.86
C ASP A 841 -5.03 49.25 -7.80
N ILE A 842 -4.87 48.19 -8.61
CA ILE A 842 -3.58 47.48 -8.74
C ILE A 842 -2.68 48.30 -9.65
N GLU A 843 -1.76 49.04 -9.04
CA GLU A 843 -0.70 49.79 -9.71
C GLU A 843 0.44 48.87 -10.16
N ILE A 844 1.10 49.22 -11.26
CA ILE A 844 2.33 48.57 -11.73
C ILE A 844 3.42 49.65 -11.77
N GLU A 845 4.55 49.36 -11.16
CA GLU A 845 5.74 50.22 -11.11
C GLU A 845 6.90 49.56 -11.88
N ARG A 846 7.80 50.37 -12.46
CA ARG A 846 9.08 49.91 -13.00
C ARG A 846 10.14 50.06 -11.90
N THR A 847 10.88 48.99 -11.63
CA THR A 847 11.68 48.85 -10.39
C THR A 847 13.10 48.40 -10.74
N ASP A 848 14.09 48.98 -10.06
CA ASP A 848 15.50 48.63 -10.26
C ASP A 848 15.85 47.25 -9.69
N ALA A 849 16.98 46.69 -10.14
CA ALA A 849 17.42 45.34 -9.79
C ALA A 849 17.58 45.08 -8.28
N VAL A 850 17.88 46.09 -7.46
CA VAL A 850 18.12 45.91 -6.02
C VAL A 850 16.80 45.75 -5.28
N THR A 851 15.92 46.74 -5.41
CA THR A 851 14.59 46.69 -4.80
C THR A 851 13.72 45.58 -5.40
N LEU A 852 13.93 45.24 -6.68
CA LEU A 852 13.29 44.06 -7.29
C LEU A 852 13.76 42.75 -6.65
N SER A 853 15.04 42.61 -6.30
CA SER A 853 15.56 41.41 -5.62
C SER A 853 14.88 41.20 -4.26
N GLU A 854 14.90 42.23 -3.41
CA GLU A 854 14.29 42.23 -2.07
C GLU A 854 12.80 41.84 -2.10
N GLN A 855 12.05 42.41 -3.05
CA GLN A 855 10.63 42.12 -3.22
C GLN A 855 10.39 40.74 -3.86
N SER A 856 11.25 40.32 -4.80
CA SER A 856 11.12 39.04 -5.52
C SER A 856 11.22 37.82 -4.61
N ALA A 857 12.16 37.82 -3.65
CA ALA A 857 12.40 36.68 -2.78
C ALA A 857 11.14 36.30 -1.97
N THR A 858 10.45 37.31 -1.42
CA THR A 858 9.20 37.13 -0.68
C THR A 858 8.05 36.69 -1.58
N VAL A 859 7.94 37.24 -2.80
CA VAL A 859 6.94 36.77 -3.76
C VAL A 859 7.19 35.33 -4.21
N LEU A 860 8.45 34.93 -4.44
CA LEU A 860 8.81 33.57 -4.89
C LEU A 860 8.48 32.51 -3.83
N ARG A 861 8.82 32.78 -2.56
CA ARG A 861 8.49 31.93 -1.40
C ARG A 861 6.99 31.62 -1.26
N GLU A 862 6.11 32.54 -1.68
CA GLU A 862 4.65 32.33 -1.67
C GLU A 862 4.06 31.88 -3.02
N ALA A 863 4.67 32.27 -4.14
CA ALA A 863 4.11 32.01 -5.47
C ALA A 863 4.21 30.53 -5.86
N TRP A 864 5.28 29.85 -5.46
CA TRP A 864 5.47 28.43 -5.67
C TRP A 864 5.45 27.75 -4.31
N VAL A 865 4.42 26.94 -4.05
CA VAL A 865 4.24 26.21 -2.79
C VAL A 865 3.94 24.74 -3.12
N PRO A 866 4.82 23.80 -2.74
CA PRO A 866 6.21 24.05 -2.32
C PRO A 866 7.04 24.74 -3.43
N PRO A 867 8.05 25.56 -3.09
CA PRO A 867 8.89 26.23 -4.08
C PRO A 867 9.86 25.25 -4.73
N VAL A 868 9.52 24.78 -5.94
CA VAL A 868 10.26 23.76 -6.71
C VAL A 868 11.77 24.07 -6.85
N LEU A 869 12.15 25.34 -6.84
CA LEU A 869 13.53 25.83 -6.85
C LEU A 869 13.76 26.71 -5.62
N ASN A 870 14.79 26.39 -4.84
CA ASN A 870 15.18 27.18 -3.67
C ASN A 870 16.22 28.23 -4.09
N TYR A 871 15.79 29.46 -4.36
CA TYR A 871 16.69 30.57 -4.66
C TYR A 871 17.03 31.33 -3.37
N SER A 872 18.33 31.47 -3.07
CA SER A 872 18.80 32.37 -2.02
C SER A 872 18.66 33.84 -2.47
N ASP A 873 18.45 34.73 -1.50
CA ASP A 873 18.35 36.17 -1.74
C ASP A 873 19.64 36.71 -2.43
N GLU A 874 20.81 36.14 -2.08
CA GLU A 874 22.12 36.39 -2.72
C GLU A 874 22.16 35.94 -4.20
N TYR A 875 21.60 34.77 -4.52
CA TYR A 875 21.54 34.28 -5.91
C TYR A 875 20.57 35.13 -6.77
N LEU A 876 19.47 35.62 -6.18
CA LEU A 876 18.56 36.56 -6.85
C LEU A 876 19.26 37.91 -7.09
N GLU A 877 19.97 38.44 -6.08
CA GLU A 877 20.75 39.67 -6.19
C GLU A 877 21.87 39.55 -7.23
N TRP A 878 22.52 38.40 -7.33
CA TRP A 878 23.47 38.06 -8.40
C TRP A 878 22.77 38.01 -9.76
N GLN A 879 21.76 37.16 -9.95
CA GLN A 879 21.11 36.97 -11.27
C GLN A 879 20.49 38.27 -11.83
N LEU A 880 20.04 39.17 -10.96
CA LEU A 880 19.47 40.47 -11.32
C LEU A 880 20.53 41.58 -11.52
N ARG A 881 21.82 41.33 -11.29
CA ARG A 881 22.92 42.30 -11.50
C ARG A 881 23.90 41.88 -12.60
N PHE A 882 23.36 41.33 -13.69
CA PHE A 882 24.14 40.92 -14.85
C PHE A 882 24.93 42.09 -15.48
N PRO A 883 26.21 41.92 -15.86
CA PRO A 883 27.03 43.03 -16.36
C PRO A 883 26.60 43.55 -17.74
N GLY A 884 26.82 44.85 -17.99
CA GLY A 884 26.75 45.45 -19.32
C GLY A 884 25.41 46.05 -19.75
N ALA A 885 24.30 45.75 -19.06
CA ALA A 885 23.00 46.39 -19.30
C ALA A 885 22.09 46.32 -18.05
N PRO A 886 21.10 47.22 -17.90
CA PRO A 886 20.15 47.16 -16.79
C PRO A 886 19.16 45.99 -16.95
N VAL A 887 18.71 45.43 -15.84
CA VAL A 887 17.54 44.53 -15.81
C VAL A 887 16.27 45.37 -15.93
N ILE A 888 15.30 44.87 -16.70
CA ILE A 888 13.96 45.44 -16.78
C ILE A 888 13.09 44.71 -15.76
N GLY A 889 12.80 45.38 -14.64
CA GLY A 889 11.94 44.90 -13.57
C GLY A 889 10.62 45.65 -13.51
N VAL A 890 9.53 44.92 -13.22
CA VAL A 890 8.24 45.51 -12.85
C VAL A 890 7.65 44.81 -11.63
N THR A 891 7.05 45.58 -10.73
CA THR A 891 6.33 45.07 -9.55
C THR A 891 4.89 45.54 -9.59
N ALA A 892 3.96 44.66 -9.19
CA ALA A 892 2.54 44.94 -9.08
C ALA A 892 2.19 45.10 -7.61
N ARG A 893 1.56 46.21 -7.23
CA ARG A 893 1.25 46.55 -5.84
C ARG A 893 -0.24 46.75 -5.59
N SER A 894 -0.61 46.75 -4.31
CA SER A 894 -1.88 47.26 -3.79
C SER A 894 -1.59 48.02 -2.49
N GLY A 895 -1.21 49.29 -2.62
CA GLY A 895 -0.58 50.04 -1.53
C GLY A 895 0.82 49.49 -1.20
N ASP A 896 1.13 49.31 0.08
CA ASP A 896 2.44 48.82 0.51
C ASP A 896 2.69 47.34 0.14
N ASP A 897 1.64 46.55 -0.14
CA ASP A 897 1.77 45.13 -0.46
C ASP A 897 2.16 44.87 -1.92
N VAL A 898 3.28 44.18 -2.11
CA VAL A 898 3.68 43.61 -3.41
C VAL A 898 2.84 42.36 -3.67
N GLY A 899 2.11 42.35 -4.78
CA GLY A 899 1.26 41.24 -5.21
C GLY A 899 1.89 40.33 -6.27
N GLY A 900 2.90 40.81 -6.97
CA GLY A 900 3.65 40.04 -7.96
C GLY A 900 4.77 40.86 -8.59
N PHE A 901 5.65 40.20 -9.32
CA PHE A 901 6.71 40.84 -10.09
C PHE A 901 6.98 40.09 -11.39
N ALA A 902 7.62 40.78 -12.33
CA ALA A 902 8.23 40.17 -13.50
C ALA A 902 9.57 40.85 -13.79
N ALA A 903 10.51 40.08 -14.34
CA ALA A 903 11.85 40.56 -14.63
C ALA A 903 12.41 39.95 -15.92
N ILE A 904 12.99 40.80 -16.76
CA ILE A 904 13.72 40.41 -17.96
C ILE A 904 15.18 40.84 -17.79
N THR A 905 16.10 39.88 -17.75
CA THR A 905 17.54 40.15 -17.59
C THR A 905 18.24 40.17 -18.94
N PRO A 906 19.21 41.06 -19.17
CA PRO A 906 19.96 41.10 -20.41
C PRO A 906 20.89 39.88 -20.53
N ARG A 907 21.07 39.39 -21.76
CA ARG A 907 21.90 38.23 -22.14
C ARG A 907 22.46 38.39 -23.54
N ARG A 908 23.68 37.91 -23.79
CA ARG A 908 24.36 38.05 -25.09
C ARG A 908 24.10 36.82 -25.95
N LEU A 909 23.33 36.97 -27.04
CA LEU A 909 22.94 35.87 -27.93
C LEU A 909 23.68 35.98 -29.28
N LYS A 910 23.92 34.87 -29.98
CA LYS A 910 24.73 34.84 -31.21
C LYS A 910 24.15 33.96 -32.33
N PHE A 911 23.56 34.59 -33.35
CA PHE A 911 22.91 33.89 -34.48
C PHE A 911 23.63 34.18 -35.79
N ARG A 912 23.89 33.16 -36.61
CA ARG A 912 24.65 33.25 -37.89
C ARG A 912 25.98 34.03 -37.75
N GLY A 913 26.67 33.87 -36.62
CA GLY A 913 27.92 34.56 -36.30
C GLY A 913 27.78 35.94 -35.66
N GLU A 914 26.65 36.64 -35.85
CA GLU A 914 26.40 37.96 -35.24
C GLU A 914 26.00 37.83 -33.77
N ALA A 915 26.80 38.44 -32.88
CA ALA A 915 26.52 38.49 -31.44
C ALA A 915 25.86 39.83 -31.05
N SER A 916 24.64 39.77 -30.53
CA SER A 916 23.85 40.94 -30.11
C SER A 916 23.33 40.76 -28.68
N LEU A 917 23.07 41.87 -27.99
CA LEU A 917 22.41 41.83 -26.70
C LEU A 917 20.91 41.58 -26.91
N ALA A 918 20.37 40.63 -26.17
CA ALA A 918 18.96 40.31 -26.10
C ALA A 918 18.55 40.23 -24.62
N TYR A 919 17.28 39.89 -24.41
CA TYR A 919 16.63 39.98 -23.11
C TYR A 919 15.89 38.66 -22.79
N LEU A 920 16.24 38.01 -21.68
CA LEU A 920 15.58 36.77 -21.24
C LEU A 920 14.51 37.08 -20.19
N LEU A 921 13.26 36.68 -20.44
CA LEU A 921 12.26 36.62 -19.38
C LEU A 921 12.68 35.59 -18.34
N SER A 922 13.19 36.08 -17.21
CA SER A 922 13.86 35.26 -16.20
C SER A 922 12.94 34.94 -15.02
N PHE A 923 12.03 35.85 -14.70
CA PHE A 923 11.09 35.67 -13.60
C PHE A 923 9.71 36.24 -13.97
N VAL A 924 8.66 35.48 -13.68
CA VAL A 924 7.27 35.99 -13.56
C VAL A 924 6.59 35.25 -12.43
N ALA A 925 6.25 35.97 -11.35
CA ALA A 925 5.60 35.38 -10.19
C ALA A 925 4.51 36.31 -9.65
N VAL A 926 3.34 35.74 -9.35
CA VAL A 926 2.21 36.44 -8.74
C VAL A 926 1.81 35.65 -7.49
N ARG A 927 1.73 36.32 -6.34
CA ARG A 927 1.36 35.73 -5.04
C ARG A 927 -0.02 35.06 -5.12
N PRO A 928 -0.29 34.00 -4.32
CA PRO A 928 -1.53 33.23 -4.30
C PRO A 928 -2.81 34.04 -4.57
N ALA A 929 -3.15 35.00 -3.71
CA ALA A 929 -4.43 35.71 -3.77
C ALA A 929 -4.46 36.94 -4.71
N PHE A 930 -3.36 37.27 -5.39
CA PHE A 930 -3.35 38.23 -6.50
C PHE A 930 -3.65 37.57 -7.86
N ARG A 931 -3.78 36.24 -7.90
CA ARG A 931 -4.14 35.47 -9.10
C ARG A 931 -5.59 35.74 -9.52
N GLY A 932 -5.87 35.55 -10.81
CA GLY A 932 -7.19 35.82 -11.41
C GLY A 932 -7.49 37.30 -11.69
N ARG A 933 -6.94 38.25 -10.92
CA ARG A 933 -7.17 39.70 -11.07
C ARG A 933 -6.43 40.37 -12.25
N GLY A 934 -6.09 39.63 -13.31
CA GLY A 934 -5.35 40.15 -14.47
C GLY A 934 -3.90 40.57 -14.22
N VAL A 935 -3.39 40.47 -12.99
CA VAL A 935 -2.05 40.96 -12.56
C VAL A 935 -0.92 40.49 -13.47
N ALA A 936 -0.87 39.19 -13.80
CA ALA A 936 0.15 38.66 -14.73
C ALA A 936 0.07 39.29 -16.13
N SER A 937 -1.13 39.66 -16.60
CA SER A 937 -1.33 40.34 -17.88
C SER A 937 -0.86 41.79 -17.83
N LYS A 938 -1.16 42.52 -16.74
CA LYS A 938 -0.64 43.87 -16.51
C LYS A 938 0.89 43.89 -16.40
N LEU A 939 1.47 42.94 -15.66
CA LEU A 939 2.91 42.74 -15.55
C LEU A 939 3.52 42.48 -16.94
N TYR A 940 2.93 41.59 -17.76
CA TYR A 940 3.40 41.38 -19.13
C TYR A 940 3.26 42.60 -20.03
N ASP A 941 2.16 43.35 -19.96
CA ASP A 941 1.96 44.56 -20.78
C ASP A 941 3.03 45.62 -20.45
N GLU A 942 3.26 45.93 -19.18
CA GLU A 942 4.24 46.93 -18.74
C GLU A 942 5.68 46.51 -19.02
N LEU A 943 6.00 45.23 -18.77
CA LEU A 943 7.32 44.64 -18.99
C LEU A 943 7.67 44.56 -20.48
N LEU A 944 6.70 44.24 -21.34
CA LEU A 944 6.89 44.19 -22.79
C LEU A 944 6.91 45.60 -23.40
N ASP A 945 6.21 46.59 -22.84
CA ASP A 945 6.38 48.00 -23.24
C ASP A 945 7.78 48.52 -22.86
N ALA A 946 8.24 48.25 -21.64
CA ALA A 946 9.61 48.57 -21.22
C ALA A 946 10.67 47.91 -22.11
N LEU A 947 10.48 46.63 -22.46
CA LEU A 947 11.30 45.91 -23.44
C LEU A 947 11.26 46.57 -24.83
N LYS A 948 10.06 46.88 -25.34
CA LYS A 948 9.89 47.58 -26.62
C LYS A 948 10.61 48.94 -26.64
N GLY A 949 10.59 49.66 -25.52
CA GLY A 949 11.35 50.90 -25.32
C GLY A 949 12.86 50.73 -25.30
N SER A 950 13.38 49.53 -25.00
CA SER A 950 14.82 49.24 -25.05
C SER A 950 15.36 49.06 -26.48
N GLY A 951 14.49 48.77 -27.46
CA GLY A 951 14.89 48.48 -28.84
C GLY A 951 15.66 47.17 -29.04
N LEU A 952 15.70 46.29 -28.04
CA LEU A 952 16.38 44.99 -28.10
C LEU A 952 15.37 43.83 -28.19
N PRO A 953 15.75 42.70 -28.83
CA PRO A 953 14.93 41.50 -28.90
C PRO A 953 14.91 40.76 -27.55
N ALA A 954 13.82 40.04 -27.28
CA ALA A 954 13.73 39.13 -26.15
C ALA A 954 13.44 37.69 -26.58
N VAL A 955 13.83 36.76 -25.69
CA VAL A 955 13.53 35.34 -25.76
C VAL A 955 12.72 34.95 -24.52
N VAL A 956 11.70 34.13 -24.72
CA VAL A 956 10.83 33.65 -23.65
C VAL A 956 10.55 32.16 -23.80
N TYR A 957 10.73 31.42 -22.70
CA TYR A 957 10.37 30.01 -22.59
C TYR A 957 9.06 29.85 -21.80
N VAL A 958 8.19 28.95 -22.23
CA VAL A 958 6.89 28.67 -21.59
C VAL A 958 6.65 27.15 -21.59
N ASP A 959 6.33 26.56 -20.44
CA ASP A 959 5.90 25.16 -20.33
C ASP A 959 4.72 24.87 -21.28
N GLU A 960 4.86 23.85 -22.13
CA GLU A 960 3.83 23.49 -23.11
C GLU A 960 2.51 23.01 -22.48
N HIS A 961 2.58 22.52 -21.23
CA HIS A 961 1.43 22.13 -20.43
C HIS A 961 0.71 23.33 -19.79
N SER A 962 1.20 24.56 -20.03
CA SER A 962 0.64 25.82 -19.54
C SER A 962 0.07 26.76 -20.63
N PRO A 963 -0.98 26.36 -21.40
CA PRO A 963 -1.65 27.23 -22.38
C PRO A 963 -2.21 28.56 -21.85
N ALA A 964 -2.29 28.73 -20.52
CA ALA A 964 -2.69 29.99 -19.89
C ALA A 964 -1.54 31.02 -19.91
N ALA A 965 -0.32 30.61 -19.56
CA ALA A 965 0.85 31.48 -19.59
C ALA A 965 1.17 31.92 -21.03
N GLN A 966 1.14 30.96 -21.97
CA GLN A 966 1.33 31.20 -23.39
C GLN A 966 0.35 32.26 -23.94
N ARG A 967 -0.97 32.10 -23.71
CA ARG A 967 -1.96 33.08 -24.18
C ARG A 967 -1.79 34.46 -23.55
N SER A 968 -1.42 34.54 -22.27
CA SER A 968 -1.14 35.82 -21.61
C SER A 968 0.05 36.53 -22.24
N LEU A 969 1.17 35.83 -22.45
CA LEU A 969 2.36 36.39 -23.09
C LEU A 969 2.06 36.87 -24.51
N LEU A 970 1.52 35.99 -25.35
CA LEU A 970 1.26 36.29 -26.77
C LEU A 970 0.26 37.45 -26.95
N GLY A 971 -0.84 37.45 -26.19
CA GLY A 971 -1.82 38.53 -26.25
C GLY A 971 -1.30 39.87 -25.71
N SER A 972 -0.33 39.86 -24.79
CA SER A 972 0.31 41.08 -24.29
C SER A 972 1.30 41.64 -25.30
N ALA A 973 2.10 40.78 -25.94
CA ALA A 973 2.95 41.15 -27.07
C ALA A 973 2.12 41.77 -28.22
N GLU A 974 0.96 41.19 -28.55
CA GLU A 974 0.02 41.74 -29.54
C GLU A 974 -0.53 43.12 -29.14
N ARG A 975 -0.99 43.30 -27.88
CA ARG A 975 -1.47 44.61 -27.37
C ARG A 975 -0.40 45.69 -27.40
N VAL A 976 0.84 45.35 -27.02
CA VAL A 976 1.99 46.26 -27.03
C VAL A 976 2.52 46.48 -28.47
N GLY A 977 2.10 45.69 -29.45
CA GLY A 977 2.51 45.80 -30.85
C GLY A 977 3.90 45.25 -31.13
N MET A 978 4.33 44.21 -30.40
CA MET A 978 5.54 43.45 -30.67
C MET A 978 5.24 42.29 -31.63
N ARG A 979 6.20 41.98 -32.51
CA ARG A 979 6.19 40.76 -33.33
C ARG A 979 6.59 39.56 -32.49
N VAL A 980 5.94 38.42 -32.73
CA VAL A 980 6.24 37.15 -32.06
C VAL A 980 6.54 36.06 -33.08
N LYS A 981 7.58 35.26 -32.81
CA LYS A 981 7.96 34.05 -33.55
C LYS A 981 8.02 32.88 -32.58
N HIS A 982 7.29 31.79 -32.86
CA HIS A 982 7.55 30.50 -32.20
C HIS A 982 8.82 29.88 -32.79
N LEU A 983 9.74 29.45 -31.92
CA LEU A 983 11.05 28.95 -32.27
C LEU A 983 11.10 27.40 -32.28
N GLY A 984 10.37 26.74 -31.38
CA GLY A 984 10.36 25.27 -31.26
C GLY A 984 10.03 24.78 -29.85
N GLN A 985 10.23 23.47 -29.61
CA GLN A 985 10.13 22.81 -28.29
C GLN A 985 11.51 22.29 -27.84
N TYR A 986 11.84 22.41 -26.54
CA TYR A 986 12.99 21.74 -25.90
C TYR A 986 12.54 20.91 -24.70
N ALA A 987 13.32 19.88 -24.35
CA ALA A 987 13.07 19.01 -23.21
C ALA A 987 14.30 18.93 -22.30
N ASN A 988 14.09 18.95 -20.99
CA ASN A 988 15.16 18.71 -20.02
C ASN A 988 15.54 17.22 -20.02
N HIS A 989 16.80 16.90 -19.72
CA HIS A 989 17.34 15.53 -19.78
C HIS A 989 17.90 15.08 -18.42
N GLY A 990 17.86 13.78 -18.15
CA GLY A 990 18.47 13.13 -16.99
C GLY A 990 19.54 12.14 -17.41
N PHE A 991 20.57 11.96 -16.58
CA PHE A 991 21.65 11.00 -16.81
C PHE A 991 21.61 9.88 -15.76
N ALA A 992 21.53 8.63 -16.23
CA ALA A 992 21.48 7.45 -15.37
C ALA A 992 22.83 6.71 -15.41
N PRO A 993 23.70 6.84 -14.38
CA PRO A 993 25.00 6.17 -14.36
C PRO A 993 24.86 4.64 -14.29
N SER A 994 25.80 3.92 -14.91
CA SER A 994 25.86 2.47 -14.91
C SER A 994 26.83 1.92 -13.87
N HIS A 995 26.46 0.81 -13.20
CA HIS A 995 27.41 -0.01 -12.44
C HIS A 995 28.42 -0.75 -13.35
N GLU A 996 28.09 -0.90 -14.63
CA GLU A 996 28.98 -1.47 -15.65
C GLU A 996 30.08 -0.45 -16.01
N SER A 997 31.32 -0.89 -15.93
CA SER A 997 32.55 -0.10 -16.11
C SER A 997 33.21 -0.38 -17.46
N GLU A 998 32.54 -0.02 -18.55
CA GLU A 998 33.24 0.19 -19.83
C GLU A 998 34.33 1.26 -19.63
N ARG A 999 35.59 0.86 -19.84
CA ARG A 999 36.74 1.78 -19.81
C ARG A 999 36.74 2.62 -21.08
N ILE A 1000 35.92 3.67 -21.11
CA ILE A 1000 36.04 4.72 -22.11
C ILE A 1000 37.43 5.37 -21.95
N PRO A 1001 38.27 5.46 -23.00
CA PRO A 1001 39.66 5.94 -22.91
C PRO A 1001 39.76 7.48 -22.87
N LEU A 1002 38.77 8.13 -22.23
CA LEU A 1002 38.63 9.58 -22.16
C LEU A 1002 38.66 10.01 -20.69
N ILE A 1003 39.32 11.14 -20.42
CA ILE A 1003 39.47 11.69 -19.06
C ILE A 1003 38.55 12.90 -18.93
N VAL A 1004 38.03 13.17 -17.73
CA VAL A 1004 37.46 14.49 -17.38
C VAL A 1004 38.31 15.13 -16.30
N ARG A 1005 38.61 16.40 -16.47
CA ARG A 1005 39.19 17.27 -15.43
C ARG A 1005 38.44 18.60 -15.35
N ASP A 1006 38.68 19.34 -14.27
CA ASP A 1006 38.35 20.76 -14.23
C ASP A 1006 39.23 21.51 -15.26
N ALA A 1007 38.71 22.56 -15.88
CA ALA A 1007 39.47 23.43 -16.78
C ALA A 1007 40.56 24.20 -16.02
N THR A 1008 41.71 24.42 -16.66
CA THR A 1008 42.86 25.11 -16.04
C THR A 1008 43.31 26.36 -16.79
N ASP A 1009 42.80 26.57 -18.00
CA ASP A 1009 43.01 27.78 -18.80
C ASP A 1009 41.70 28.09 -19.55
N HIS A 1010 41.18 29.32 -19.45
CA HIS A 1010 40.01 29.73 -20.22
C HIS A 1010 40.26 29.63 -21.73
N GLY A 1011 41.50 29.79 -22.20
CA GLY A 1011 41.89 29.61 -23.60
C GLY A 1011 41.56 28.24 -24.20
N GLU A 1012 41.55 27.17 -23.39
CA GLU A 1012 41.23 25.81 -23.88
C GLU A 1012 39.72 25.63 -24.11
N VAL A 1013 38.90 26.16 -23.22
CA VAL A 1013 37.43 26.15 -23.33
C VAL A 1013 36.98 27.09 -24.44
N LEU A 1014 37.56 28.29 -24.53
CA LEU A 1014 37.36 29.23 -25.63
C LEU A 1014 37.70 28.59 -26.99
N SER A 1015 38.81 27.85 -27.08
CA SER A 1015 39.19 27.13 -28.31
C SER A 1015 38.20 26.03 -28.69
N LEU A 1016 37.62 25.33 -27.72
CA LEU A 1016 36.56 24.34 -27.95
C LEU A 1016 35.25 24.98 -28.42
N ILE A 1017 34.81 26.07 -27.78
CA ILE A 1017 33.68 26.90 -28.22
C ILE A 1017 33.90 27.35 -29.68
N ASP A 1018 35.11 27.82 -30.00
CA ASP A 1018 35.47 28.29 -31.33
C ASP A 1018 35.67 27.17 -32.37
N ALA A 1019 35.81 25.92 -31.94
CA ALA A 1019 35.83 24.72 -32.78
C ALA A 1019 34.41 24.15 -33.02
N CYS A 1020 33.46 24.39 -32.11
CA CYS A 1020 32.06 23.98 -32.27
C CYS A 1020 31.26 24.83 -33.29
N LYS A 1021 31.90 25.78 -33.99
CA LYS A 1021 31.25 26.78 -34.88
C LYS A 1021 30.47 26.17 -36.05
N ASP A 1022 29.24 25.77 -35.78
CA ASP A 1022 28.16 25.66 -36.76
C ASP A 1022 27.38 26.98 -36.79
N GLU A 1023 27.20 27.59 -37.97
CA GLU A 1023 26.44 28.84 -38.16
C GLU A 1023 24.94 28.70 -37.80
N ARG A 1024 24.46 27.45 -37.68
CA ARG A 1024 23.08 27.09 -37.33
C ARG A 1024 22.88 26.89 -35.83
N VAL A 1025 23.93 26.65 -35.05
CA VAL A 1025 23.83 26.48 -33.60
C VAL A 1025 24.05 27.84 -32.93
N LEU A 1026 23.20 28.19 -31.96
CA LEU A 1026 23.46 29.37 -31.15
C LEU A 1026 24.54 29.04 -30.13
N TRP A 1027 25.52 29.93 -29.99
CA TRP A 1027 26.60 29.76 -29.03
C TRP A 1027 26.59 30.86 -27.99
N ALA A 1028 26.37 30.46 -26.73
CA ALA A 1028 27.07 31.05 -25.61
C ALA A 1028 28.58 30.93 -25.86
N ALA A 1029 29.16 32.00 -26.41
CA ALA A 1029 30.60 32.25 -26.35
C ALA A 1029 30.82 33.20 -25.17
N PRO A 1030 31.02 32.67 -23.93
CA PRO A 1030 31.46 33.51 -22.83
C PRO A 1030 32.81 34.14 -23.21
N ASP A 1031 32.91 35.45 -23.02
CA ASP A 1031 34.20 36.14 -22.98
C ASP A 1031 34.74 36.12 -21.55
N ASP A 1032 35.99 36.53 -21.37
CA ASP A 1032 36.67 36.50 -20.06
C ASP A 1032 35.85 37.22 -18.97
N ALA A 1033 35.18 38.32 -19.32
CA ALA A 1033 34.33 39.08 -18.40
C ALA A 1033 33.07 38.32 -17.95
N LEU A 1034 32.55 37.40 -18.78
CA LEU A 1034 31.45 36.52 -18.39
C LEU A 1034 31.94 35.29 -17.60
N LEU A 1035 33.15 34.78 -17.88
CA LEU A 1035 33.78 33.74 -17.08
C LEU A 1035 34.08 34.25 -15.66
N ASP A 1036 34.75 35.41 -15.55
CA ASP A 1036 34.98 36.17 -14.31
C ASP A 1036 33.71 36.42 -13.47
N TYR A 1037 32.56 36.52 -14.13
CA TYR A 1037 31.26 36.72 -13.50
C TYR A 1037 30.63 35.40 -13.02
N TYR A 1038 30.76 34.34 -13.81
CA TYR A 1038 30.32 32.98 -13.48
C TYR A 1038 31.17 32.31 -12.39
N GLU A 1039 32.46 32.66 -12.23
CA GLU A 1039 33.27 32.28 -11.06
C GLU A 1039 32.68 32.78 -9.73
N ARG A 1040 31.82 33.80 -9.78
CA ARG A 1040 31.19 34.43 -8.62
C ARG A 1040 29.73 33.98 -8.40
N ASP A 1041 29.29 32.93 -9.09
CA ASP A 1041 27.99 32.31 -8.85
C ASP A 1041 27.97 31.71 -7.43
N PRO A 1042 27.11 32.19 -6.51
CA PRO A 1042 27.14 31.79 -5.10
C PRO A 1042 26.80 30.31 -4.87
N ARG A 1043 26.29 29.61 -5.89
CA ARG A 1043 26.00 28.17 -5.83
C ARG A 1043 27.24 27.30 -6.04
N GLY A 1044 28.32 27.86 -6.59
CA GLY A 1044 29.51 27.12 -7.01
C GLY A 1044 29.34 26.49 -8.40
N ARG A 1045 30.10 27.01 -9.36
CA ARG A 1045 30.17 26.53 -10.75
C ARG A 1045 31.56 25.96 -11.06
N LYS A 1046 31.61 25.00 -11.97
CA LYS A 1046 32.83 24.38 -12.50
C LYS A 1046 32.79 24.34 -14.03
N LEU A 1047 33.94 24.58 -14.65
CA LEU A 1047 34.18 24.26 -16.06
C LEU A 1047 34.87 22.89 -16.12
N LEU A 1048 34.32 21.96 -16.89
CA LEU A 1048 34.87 20.64 -17.12
C LEU A 1048 35.39 20.52 -18.55
N VAL A 1049 36.49 19.77 -18.73
CA VAL A 1049 37.07 19.43 -20.03
C VAL A 1049 37.17 17.91 -20.16
N VAL A 1050 36.72 17.37 -21.29
CA VAL A 1050 36.95 15.98 -21.74
C VAL A 1050 38.22 15.94 -22.58
N GLU A 1051 39.14 15.06 -22.23
CA GLU A 1051 40.40 14.87 -22.94
C GLU A 1051 40.46 13.50 -23.64
N GLU A 1052 41.00 13.52 -24.86
CA GLU A 1052 41.33 12.35 -25.68
C GLU A 1052 42.82 12.45 -26.01
N GLU A 1053 43.62 11.47 -25.56
CA GLU A 1053 45.10 11.45 -25.69
C GLU A 1053 45.83 12.73 -25.20
N GLY A 1054 45.22 13.50 -24.29
CA GLY A 1054 45.76 14.77 -23.77
C GLY A 1054 45.39 16.01 -24.59
N VAL A 1055 44.47 15.89 -25.55
CA VAL A 1055 43.86 17.00 -26.29
C VAL A 1055 42.43 17.21 -25.78
N ALA A 1056 42.06 18.45 -25.51
CA ALA A 1056 40.69 18.82 -25.17
C ALA A 1056 39.74 18.58 -26.37
N VAL A 1057 38.74 17.71 -26.21
CA VAL A 1057 37.77 17.31 -27.26
C VAL A 1057 36.31 17.64 -26.92
N GLY A 1058 36.05 18.16 -25.73
CA GLY A 1058 34.75 18.70 -25.34
C GLY A 1058 34.81 19.36 -23.96
N ALA A 1059 33.82 20.18 -23.64
CA ALA A 1059 33.72 20.87 -22.36
C ALA A 1059 32.26 21.05 -21.90
N ALA A 1060 32.05 21.39 -20.63
CA ALA A 1060 30.76 21.83 -20.10
C ALA A 1060 30.90 22.79 -18.92
N SER A 1061 29.89 23.64 -18.75
CA SER A 1061 29.65 24.37 -17.52
C SER A 1061 28.67 23.61 -16.63
N VAL A 1062 29.06 23.32 -15.39
CA VAL A 1062 28.25 22.59 -14.42
C VAL A 1062 28.14 23.36 -13.11
N THR A 1063 26.93 23.42 -12.54
CA THR A 1063 26.65 24.23 -11.34
C THR A 1063 25.84 23.41 -10.36
N LEU A 1064 26.13 23.54 -9.06
CA LEU A 1064 25.29 22.94 -8.04
C LEU A 1064 23.95 23.69 -7.97
N CYS A 1065 22.82 22.99 -7.85
CA CYS A 1065 21.50 23.60 -7.78
C CYS A 1065 20.70 23.02 -6.61
N GLU A 1066 20.01 23.89 -5.88
CA GLU A 1066 19.09 23.50 -4.82
C GLU A 1066 17.66 23.42 -5.37
N ILE A 1067 17.18 22.19 -5.51
CA ILE A 1067 15.79 21.88 -5.88
C ILE A 1067 15.03 21.49 -4.61
N MET A 1068 13.77 21.89 -4.50
CA MET A 1068 12.92 21.33 -3.44
C MET A 1068 12.33 20.02 -3.94
N ASN A 1069 12.62 18.93 -3.24
CA ASN A 1069 12.12 17.61 -3.59
C ASN A 1069 10.64 17.45 -3.24
N THR A 1070 10.04 16.32 -3.61
CA THR A 1070 8.61 16.06 -3.37
C THR A 1070 8.21 15.90 -1.89
N LEU A 1071 9.17 15.97 -0.96
CA LEU A 1071 8.96 15.94 0.49
C LEU A 1071 9.02 17.34 1.13
N GLY A 1072 9.40 18.37 0.36
CA GLY A 1072 9.65 19.73 0.85
C GLY A 1072 11.08 19.96 1.34
N GLU A 1073 11.96 18.96 1.20
CA GLU A 1073 13.37 19.06 1.59
C GLU A 1073 14.20 19.65 0.43
N VAL A 1074 15.31 20.30 0.74
CA VAL A 1074 16.22 20.86 -0.27
C VAL A 1074 17.23 19.81 -0.70
N ASP A 1075 16.98 19.19 -1.85
CA ASP A 1075 17.93 18.31 -2.53
C ASP A 1075 18.93 19.13 -3.35
N ARG A 1076 20.19 18.72 -3.33
CA ARG A 1076 21.24 19.31 -4.16
C ARG A 1076 21.48 18.43 -5.38
N VAL A 1077 21.44 19.02 -6.58
CA VAL A 1077 21.66 18.32 -7.85
C VAL A 1077 22.70 19.05 -8.67
N THR A 1078 23.52 18.33 -9.44
CA THR A 1078 24.40 18.98 -10.42
C THR A 1078 23.57 19.32 -11.66
N SER A 1079 23.44 20.60 -11.96
CA SER A 1079 22.97 21.07 -13.27
C SER A 1079 24.13 21.06 -14.27
N VAL A 1080 23.87 20.60 -15.49
CA VAL A 1080 24.72 20.89 -16.65
C VAL A 1080 24.01 21.98 -17.46
N ASP A 1081 24.62 23.15 -17.54
CA ASP A 1081 23.99 24.37 -18.05
C ASP A 1081 24.34 24.65 -19.52
N SER A 1082 25.56 24.30 -19.92
CA SER A 1082 26.07 24.49 -21.29
C SER A 1082 27.07 23.39 -21.65
N ILE A 1083 27.06 22.93 -22.89
CA ILE A 1083 27.91 21.85 -23.42
C ILE A 1083 28.55 22.26 -24.74
N TRP A 1084 29.85 21.99 -24.91
CA TRP A 1084 30.62 22.30 -26.11
C TRP A 1084 31.42 21.06 -26.55
N ILE A 1085 30.90 20.29 -27.52
CA ILE A 1085 31.62 19.13 -28.10
C ILE A 1085 31.60 19.28 -29.63
N PRO A 1086 32.74 19.57 -30.31
CA PRO A 1086 32.75 19.81 -31.76
C PRO A 1086 32.32 18.61 -32.62
N ASP A 1087 32.55 17.40 -32.11
CA ASP A 1087 32.15 16.12 -32.71
C ASP A 1087 31.55 15.22 -31.61
N PRO A 1088 30.23 15.27 -31.40
CA PRO A 1088 29.56 14.63 -30.26
C PRO A 1088 29.35 13.13 -30.50
N THR A 1089 30.37 12.34 -30.18
CA THR A 1089 30.31 10.87 -30.16
C THR A 1089 29.78 10.35 -28.83
N MET A 1090 29.19 9.14 -28.81
CA MET A 1090 28.72 8.50 -27.56
C MET A 1090 29.80 8.48 -26.45
N PRO A 1091 31.06 8.07 -26.72
CA PRO A 1091 32.13 8.14 -25.73
C PRO A 1091 32.34 9.53 -25.11
N ARG A 1092 32.39 10.59 -25.92
CA ARG A 1092 32.63 11.96 -25.42
C ARG A 1092 31.44 12.46 -24.59
N VAL A 1093 30.21 12.23 -25.06
CA VAL A 1093 28.98 12.60 -24.33
C VAL A 1093 28.87 11.81 -23.01
N ALA A 1094 29.04 10.49 -23.04
CA ALA A 1094 28.95 9.64 -21.85
C ALA A 1094 30.03 9.98 -20.80
N THR A 1095 31.25 10.31 -21.25
CA THR A 1095 32.34 10.73 -20.37
C THR A 1095 32.07 12.12 -19.77
N LEU A 1096 31.66 13.10 -20.57
CA LEU A 1096 31.31 14.45 -20.09
C LEU A 1096 30.23 14.39 -18.99
N PHE A 1097 29.13 13.69 -19.24
CA PHE A 1097 28.00 13.60 -18.30
C PHE A 1097 28.37 12.79 -17.05
N ARG A 1098 29.25 11.79 -17.16
CA ARG A 1098 29.84 11.09 -16.00
C ARG A 1098 30.74 12.01 -15.18
N GLY A 1099 31.51 12.88 -15.84
CA GLY A 1099 32.30 13.92 -15.18
C GLY A 1099 31.44 14.92 -14.42
N ALA A 1100 30.37 15.43 -15.06
CA ALA A 1100 29.37 16.28 -14.41
C ALA A 1100 28.74 15.62 -13.17
N ALA A 1101 28.40 14.34 -13.26
CA ALA A 1101 27.89 13.56 -12.13
C ALA A 1101 28.87 13.44 -10.95
N MET A 1102 30.18 13.64 -11.18
CA MET A 1102 31.23 13.57 -10.17
C MET A 1102 31.82 14.93 -9.78
N ALA A 1103 31.47 16.01 -10.48
CA ALA A 1103 32.04 17.36 -10.27
C ALA A 1103 31.80 17.91 -8.86
N PHE A 1104 30.67 17.55 -8.25
CA PHE A 1104 30.26 17.88 -6.88
C PHE A 1104 30.01 16.61 -6.05
N LEU A 1105 30.85 15.59 -6.22
CA LEU A 1105 30.72 14.30 -5.53
C LEU A 1105 30.67 14.49 -3.99
N GLY A 1106 29.63 13.94 -3.36
CA GLY A 1106 29.38 14.11 -1.92
C GLY A 1106 28.63 15.40 -1.53
N GLN A 1107 28.31 16.27 -2.49
CA GLN A 1107 27.45 17.45 -2.30
C GLN A 1107 26.16 17.42 -3.13
N ALA A 1108 26.08 16.54 -4.14
CA ALA A 1108 24.90 16.36 -5.01
C ALA A 1108 24.35 14.93 -4.96
N CYS A 1109 23.02 14.81 -5.01
CA CYS A 1109 22.27 13.55 -4.97
C CYS A 1109 22.10 12.92 -6.36
N SER A 1110 22.05 13.72 -7.44
CA SER A 1110 21.93 13.24 -8.82
C SER A 1110 22.33 14.32 -9.86
N PRO A 1111 22.82 13.94 -11.05
CA PRO A 1111 22.99 14.84 -12.19
C PRO A 1111 21.68 15.04 -12.98
N VAL A 1112 21.31 16.30 -13.20
CA VAL A 1112 20.19 16.72 -14.07
C VAL A 1112 20.75 17.64 -15.15
N VAL A 1113 20.31 17.48 -16.40
CA VAL A 1113 20.83 18.25 -17.53
C VAL A 1113 19.76 19.17 -18.09
N SER A 1114 19.98 20.46 -17.88
CA SER A 1114 19.08 21.56 -18.30
C SER A 1114 19.79 22.48 -19.29
N ALA A 1115 20.54 21.89 -20.23
CA ALA A 1115 21.26 22.60 -21.28
C ALA A 1115 20.43 22.71 -22.57
N PRO A 1116 20.11 23.92 -23.08
CA PRO A 1116 19.30 24.11 -24.30
C PRO A 1116 19.93 23.45 -25.54
N ASN A 1117 21.26 23.47 -25.61
CA ASN A 1117 22.03 23.02 -26.77
C ASN A 1117 22.12 21.49 -26.94
N VAL A 1118 21.64 20.70 -25.98
CA VAL A 1118 21.56 19.22 -26.07
C VAL A 1118 20.69 18.78 -27.26
N SER A 1119 19.77 19.63 -27.71
CA SER A 1119 18.96 19.42 -28.91
C SER A 1119 19.78 19.34 -30.23
N ALA A 1120 21.02 19.83 -30.25
CA ALA A 1120 21.94 19.70 -31.38
C ALA A 1120 22.69 18.35 -31.39
N ILE A 1121 22.69 17.60 -30.28
CA ILE A 1121 23.30 16.26 -30.21
C ILE A 1121 22.30 15.23 -30.75
N PRO A 1122 22.70 14.32 -31.67
CA PRO A 1122 21.80 13.31 -32.21
C PRO A 1122 21.11 12.45 -31.13
N ALA A 1123 19.80 12.27 -31.26
CA ALA A 1123 18.98 11.61 -30.23
C ALA A 1123 19.30 10.11 -30.05
N ASP A 1124 19.95 9.47 -31.00
CA ASP A 1124 20.56 8.15 -30.88
C ASP A 1124 21.88 8.19 -30.06
N VAL A 1125 22.76 9.17 -30.31
CA VAL A 1125 23.97 9.41 -29.49
C VAL A 1125 23.59 9.65 -28.01
N LEU A 1126 22.60 10.50 -27.73
CA LEU A 1126 22.13 10.75 -26.37
C LEU A 1126 21.64 9.46 -25.69
N ARG A 1127 20.79 8.67 -26.36
CA ARG A 1127 20.29 7.40 -25.84
C ARG A 1127 21.40 6.38 -25.62
N ALA A 1128 22.39 6.31 -26.52
CA ALA A 1128 23.56 5.44 -26.38
C ALA A 1128 24.43 5.87 -25.19
N ALA A 1129 24.60 7.18 -24.97
CA ALA A 1129 25.28 7.75 -23.80
C ALA A 1129 24.46 7.66 -22.48
N ARG A 1130 23.34 6.93 -22.48
CA ARG A 1130 22.38 6.78 -21.35
C ARG A 1130 21.77 8.11 -20.85
N VAL A 1131 21.83 9.17 -21.66
CA VAL A 1131 21.09 10.43 -21.47
C VAL A 1131 19.65 10.22 -21.96
N ARG A 1132 18.65 10.61 -21.16
CA ARG A 1132 17.23 10.41 -21.48
C ARG A 1132 16.42 11.69 -21.26
N PRO A 1133 15.40 11.99 -22.07
CA PRO A 1133 14.51 13.11 -21.78
C PRO A 1133 13.74 12.85 -20.48
N THR A 1134 13.46 13.93 -19.75
CA THR A 1134 12.54 13.97 -18.62
C THR A 1134 11.12 14.34 -19.12
N GLY A 1135 10.13 14.34 -18.23
CA GLY A 1135 8.78 14.78 -18.56
C GLY A 1135 8.58 16.30 -18.70
N ALA A 1136 9.63 17.11 -18.55
CA ALA A 1136 9.56 18.57 -18.63
C ALA A 1136 9.92 19.07 -20.05
N VAL A 1137 8.95 19.69 -20.73
CA VAL A 1137 9.05 20.17 -22.11
C VAL A 1137 8.49 21.58 -22.23
N TYR A 1138 9.17 22.44 -22.98
CA TYR A 1138 8.91 23.88 -23.04
C TYR A 1138 8.91 24.38 -24.49
N GLN A 1139 8.03 25.33 -24.81
CA GLN A 1139 8.00 26.08 -26.07
C GLN A 1139 8.76 27.39 -25.94
N ALA A 1140 9.47 27.79 -27.00
CA ALA A 1140 10.26 29.02 -27.03
C ALA A 1140 9.72 30.05 -28.03
N PHE A 1141 9.80 31.33 -27.66
CA PHE A 1141 9.33 32.46 -28.46
C PHE A 1141 10.38 33.58 -28.51
N ALA A 1142 10.56 34.18 -29.69
CA ALA A 1142 11.29 35.43 -29.86
C ALA A 1142 10.30 36.60 -30.01
N LEU A 1143 10.61 37.73 -29.35
CA LEU A 1143 9.79 38.95 -29.28
C LEU A 1143 10.63 40.16 -29.70
N HIS A 1144 10.12 41.00 -30.61
CA HIS A 1144 10.81 42.26 -30.97
C HIS A 1144 9.85 43.31 -31.54
N SER A 1145 10.23 44.60 -31.50
CA SER A 1145 9.41 45.74 -31.97
C SER A 1145 9.56 46.05 -33.47
N GLY A 1146 10.57 45.49 -34.14
CA GLY A 1146 10.80 45.60 -35.58
C GLY A 1146 11.37 44.30 -36.18
N ASP A 1147 11.96 44.36 -37.37
CA ASP A 1147 12.77 43.25 -37.90
C ASP A 1147 14.09 43.10 -37.14
N HIS A 1148 14.46 41.87 -36.79
CA HIS A 1148 15.72 41.52 -36.14
C HIS A 1148 16.08 40.06 -36.46
N PRO A 1149 17.37 39.72 -36.75
CA PRO A 1149 17.77 38.37 -37.18
C PRO A 1149 17.24 37.19 -36.34
N PHE A 1150 17.22 37.30 -34.99
CA PHE A 1150 16.63 36.27 -34.12
C PHE A 1150 15.14 35.93 -34.38
N LEU A 1151 14.37 36.78 -35.09
CA LEU A 1151 13.01 36.41 -35.51
C LEU A 1151 12.99 35.38 -36.67
N GLU A 1152 14.13 35.14 -37.33
CA GLU A 1152 14.32 34.04 -38.28
C GLU A 1152 14.85 32.76 -37.62
N ALA A 1153 15.21 32.79 -36.34
CA ALA A 1153 15.75 31.63 -35.64
C ALA A 1153 14.71 30.53 -35.39
N GLU A 1154 15.23 29.36 -35.06
CA GLU A 1154 14.49 28.21 -34.53
C GLU A 1154 15.16 27.78 -33.21
N LEU A 1155 14.52 26.97 -32.39
CA LEU A 1155 14.99 26.73 -31.01
C LEU A 1155 16.24 25.84 -30.92
N THR A 1156 16.40 24.88 -31.83
CA THR A 1156 17.68 24.17 -32.03
C THR A 1156 18.82 25.13 -32.37
N ASN A 1157 18.46 26.33 -32.83
CA ASN A 1157 19.31 27.41 -33.27
C ASN A 1157 19.20 28.60 -32.29
N LEU A 1158 18.76 28.38 -31.04
CA LEU A 1158 18.59 29.43 -30.01
C LEU A 1158 18.79 28.93 -28.56
N GLU A 1159 20.03 29.08 -28.09
CA GLU A 1159 20.47 28.96 -26.69
C GLU A 1159 20.23 30.28 -25.92
N VAL A 1160 20.34 30.24 -24.59
CA VAL A 1160 20.24 31.39 -23.69
C VAL A 1160 21.35 31.31 -22.64
N VAL A 1161 21.96 32.48 -22.37
CA VAL A 1161 23.11 32.71 -21.47
C VAL A 1161 22.64 33.05 -20.04
#